data_AF-A0AA35SG88-F1
#
_entry.id   AF-A0AA35SG88-F1
#
_cell.length_a   1.000
_cell.length_b   1.000
_cell.length_c   1.000
_cell.angle_alpha   90.00
_cell.angle_beta   90.00
_cell.angle_gamma   90.00
#
_symmetry.space_group_name_H-M   'P 1'
#
loop_
_entity.id
_entity.type
_entity.pdbx_description
1 polymer ?
#
loop_
_entity_poly.entity_id
_entity_poly.type
_entity_poly.pdbx_seq_one_letter_code
_entity_poly.pdbx_strand_id
1 'polypeptide(L)'
;HSSASGRGGNGGDGGRAGRGGKCVIQSSDPRLLVLVEADCTSGDPGKGGRGGSGGSGGSGGSGGSSGSGGSGGSGGSYRDSNGTLHHHSSGSSGMSGHSGHTGRSGSRGADGTSMRDGSSAPDGGILWSVCSVDGGILHLAPTRYDAQVTQLQVVSAIDDGIFEPNERIMVSGVSVVNSGGLPLPTGPQAFIPSTPTIKFEPTKFDLPEMYPNHTCEVPVTYCGRIFDQPPPNVPGPFVSSATFTTRVELLGRPFEKSLFQQQLVVQYPVKLAYMKCSENLGRGEVSVIEIGVQNISTMPYGGCLGSGGRVALQIHLDARLIPIGAGTADAAALPYTVTFDPNIRDSMFVELHAIPAGQTVNVQITLQMESRAELFDQCLWQADLYLRDKLIEYNFQTIRVSPFYLPKDPAADILMVTDQSITRKEFVFWQRILTLADVTVDFWDTSRYNGFSVDTTTNKRHPVSWEGRYAGKMIIYPYTNLDLLWGIDIARQFHGENHRDGPLQEQNSSMVLLLPPSQPRAPGQGSYTDLGDKDVIRHLAAVDEAVTLPENTTYSGFHLTHPEAGPPETCSFIPSFILDPIFKREGARRPYLGWEKKQLKKVEKETPSQSATVLTRTTNITSNGLFRFNYGQVDIRRIPLLRSSKLLVVDGAGGSALSLSSDDLHLNAASSEVPLASNFGQIFLAVLFGLPMRCKLALLKKKTPEGEGDGEGEGGEVVFKTPHNLTYTRADLVVICAVSEIADDLLSCSGNAQRMREFAREIENSTADFVHNGVAILRGMALLADEGKARKKRLKTDQVNRALQELTQLISTVEIALKGARVDGSDLQQPMVSLDRLVDSESFHKTAQHRVSDGRWNVPG
;
A
#
# COMPACT_ATOMS: atom_id res chain seq x y z
N HIS A 1 -34.32 -63.38 -27.47
CA HIS A 1 -32.96 -63.93 -27.43
C HIS A 1 -32.04 -62.98 -26.69
N SER A 2 -31.40 -63.42 -25.60
CA SER A 2 -30.29 -62.69 -24.98
C SER A 2 -28.97 -63.14 -25.61
N SER A 3 -28.40 -62.32 -26.48
CA SER A 3 -27.06 -62.55 -27.01
C SER A 3 -26.01 -62.24 -25.93
N ALA A 4 -25.26 -63.25 -25.51
CA ALA A 4 -24.09 -63.06 -24.66
C ALA A 4 -22.93 -62.53 -25.50
N SER A 5 -22.31 -61.45 -25.04
CA SER A 5 -21.18 -60.81 -25.69
C SER A 5 -19.85 -61.49 -25.33
N GLY A 6 -18.90 -61.53 -26.27
CA GLY A 6 -17.62 -62.21 -26.10
C GLY A 6 -16.75 -61.59 -25.00
N ARG A 7 -16.04 -62.44 -24.25
CA ARG A 7 -15.03 -62.00 -23.27
C ARG A 7 -13.77 -61.54 -23.98
N GLY A 8 -13.07 -60.58 -23.38
CA GLY A 8 -11.77 -60.15 -23.87
C GLY A 8 -10.69 -61.21 -23.62
N GLY A 9 -9.70 -61.29 -24.52
CA GLY A 9 -8.56 -62.19 -24.35
C GLY A 9 -7.58 -61.68 -23.29
N ASN A 10 -6.97 -62.58 -22.53
CA ASN A 10 -5.92 -62.21 -21.56
C ASN A 10 -4.64 -61.78 -22.30
N GLY A 11 -3.85 -60.91 -21.69
CA GLY A 11 -2.50 -60.62 -22.17
C GLY A 11 -1.53 -61.78 -21.91
N GLY A 12 -0.28 -61.68 -22.39
CA GLY A 12 0.82 -62.59 -22.01
C GLY A 12 1.70 -61.99 -20.92
N ASP A 13 2.33 -62.81 -20.08
CA ASP A 13 3.30 -62.31 -19.08
C ASP A 13 4.55 -61.72 -19.76
N GLY A 14 5.16 -60.73 -19.10
CA GLY A 14 6.40 -60.10 -19.51
C GLY A 14 7.62 -61.00 -19.27
N GLY A 15 8.57 -60.96 -20.22
CA GLY A 15 9.83 -61.70 -20.12
C GLY A 15 10.70 -61.21 -18.95
N ARG A 16 11.38 -62.12 -18.24
CA ARG A 16 12.31 -61.74 -17.17
C ARG A 16 13.54 -61.02 -17.74
N ALA A 17 14.07 -60.09 -16.96
CA ALA A 17 15.34 -59.41 -17.21
C ALA A 17 16.51 -60.39 -17.41
N GLY A 18 17.48 -59.98 -18.23
CA GLY A 18 18.79 -60.64 -18.32
C GLY A 18 19.67 -60.28 -17.12
N ARG A 19 20.39 -61.26 -16.56
CA ARG A 19 21.34 -61.03 -15.45
C ARG A 19 22.55 -60.22 -15.94
N GLY A 20 23.03 -59.31 -15.11
CA GLY A 20 24.26 -58.57 -15.39
C GLY A 20 25.50 -59.48 -15.44
N GLY A 21 26.50 -59.08 -16.24
CA GLY A 21 27.73 -59.84 -16.46
C GLY A 21 28.73 -59.74 -15.30
N LYS A 22 29.60 -60.75 -15.16
CA LYS A 22 30.78 -60.62 -14.28
C LYS A 22 31.98 -60.19 -15.13
N CYS A 23 32.48 -58.99 -14.89
CA CYS A 23 33.65 -58.44 -15.58
C CYS A 23 34.89 -58.48 -14.67
N VAL A 24 36.05 -58.82 -15.23
CA VAL A 24 37.34 -58.68 -14.56
C VAL A 24 38.20 -57.79 -15.43
N ILE A 25 38.61 -56.64 -14.91
CA ILE A 25 39.43 -55.65 -15.61
C ILE A 25 40.82 -55.71 -15.01
N GLN A 26 41.80 -56.08 -15.84
CA GLN A 26 43.18 -56.29 -15.41
C GLN A 26 44.11 -55.29 -16.12
N SER A 27 45.08 -54.74 -15.38
CA SER A 27 46.15 -53.92 -15.95
C SER A 27 47.47 -54.18 -15.21
N SER A 28 48.58 -54.14 -15.94
CA SER A 28 49.92 -54.10 -15.36
C SER A 28 50.38 -52.68 -14.98
N ASP A 29 49.76 -51.65 -15.56
CA ASP A 29 49.88 -50.27 -15.10
C ASP A 29 48.59 -49.85 -14.38
N PRO A 30 48.59 -49.71 -13.04
CA PRO A 30 47.42 -49.30 -12.29
C PRO A 30 46.86 -47.94 -12.74
N ARG A 31 47.68 -47.03 -13.28
CA ARG A 31 47.24 -45.67 -13.68
C ARG A 31 46.25 -45.71 -14.84
N LEU A 32 46.37 -46.69 -15.74
CA LEU A 32 45.46 -46.86 -16.88
C LEU A 32 44.04 -47.23 -16.44
N LEU A 33 43.86 -47.79 -15.24
CA LEU A 33 42.53 -48.15 -14.73
C LEU A 33 41.61 -46.94 -14.62
N VAL A 34 42.12 -45.71 -14.41
CA VAL A 34 41.29 -44.48 -14.37
C VAL A 34 40.57 -44.20 -15.70
N LEU A 35 41.11 -44.69 -16.82
CA LEU A 35 40.58 -44.46 -18.16
C LEU A 35 39.43 -45.41 -18.54
N VAL A 36 39.22 -46.48 -17.77
CA VAL A 36 38.25 -47.54 -18.08
C VAL A 36 36.96 -47.33 -17.27
N GLU A 37 35.83 -47.39 -17.96
CA GLU A 37 34.50 -47.48 -17.38
C GLU A 37 33.88 -48.81 -17.80
N ALA A 38 33.10 -49.40 -16.91
CA ALA A 38 32.37 -50.63 -17.19
C ALA A 38 31.03 -50.59 -16.48
N ASP A 39 30.00 -51.02 -17.19
CA ASP A 39 28.66 -51.23 -16.66
C ASP A 39 28.39 -52.74 -16.69
N CYS A 40 27.80 -53.25 -15.61
CA CYS A 40 27.40 -54.64 -15.45
C CYS A 40 25.96 -54.74 -14.92
N THR A 41 25.14 -53.70 -15.12
CA THR A 41 23.70 -53.72 -14.83
C THR A 41 22.98 -54.86 -15.53
N SER A 42 21.89 -55.28 -14.93
CA SER A 42 20.91 -56.19 -15.50
C SER A 42 20.09 -55.49 -16.60
N GLY A 43 19.59 -56.26 -17.57
CA GLY A 43 18.69 -55.73 -18.59
C GLY A 43 17.30 -55.44 -18.03
N ASP A 44 16.54 -54.54 -18.65
CA ASP A 44 15.17 -54.26 -18.24
C ASP A 44 14.26 -55.49 -18.34
N PRO A 45 13.32 -55.70 -17.39
CA PRO A 45 12.28 -56.71 -17.53
C PRO A 45 11.27 -56.32 -18.62
N GLY A 46 10.82 -57.30 -19.39
CA GLY A 46 9.74 -57.14 -20.36
C GLY A 46 8.42 -56.82 -19.65
N LYS A 47 7.62 -55.93 -20.24
CA LYS A 47 6.29 -55.55 -19.70
C LYS A 47 5.24 -56.61 -20.05
N GLY A 48 4.29 -56.80 -19.14
CA GLY A 48 3.14 -57.67 -19.31
C GLY A 48 2.18 -57.13 -20.35
N GLY A 49 1.64 -58.03 -21.17
CA GLY A 49 0.56 -57.73 -22.10
C GLY A 49 -0.70 -57.34 -21.34
N ARG A 50 -1.36 -56.27 -21.80
CA ARG A 50 -2.68 -55.88 -21.29
C ARG A 50 -3.75 -56.82 -21.82
N GLY A 51 -4.71 -57.17 -20.97
CA GLY A 51 -5.90 -57.92 -21.39
C GLY A 51 -6.79 -57.06 -22.28
N GLY A 52 -7.39 -57.67 -23.30
CA GLY A 52 -8.39 -57.04 -24.15
C GLY A 52 -9.70 -56.84 -23.40
N SER A 53 -10.47 -55.82 -23.76
CA SER A 53 -11.79 -55.59 -23.17
C SER A 53 -12.86 -56.54 -23.71
N GLY A 54 -13.79 -56.97 -22.86
CA GLY A 54 -14.96 -57.74 -23.24
C GLY A 54 -16.04 -56.87 -23.90
N GLY A 55 -16.71 -57.46 -24.89
CA GLY A 55 -17.70 -56.78 -25.72
C GLY A 55 -18.95 -56.38 -24.94
N SER A 56 -19.59 -55.27 -25.31
CA SER A 56 -20.85 -54.80 -24.70
C SER A 56 -22.02 -55.75 -24.96
N GLY A 57 -22.88 -55.94 -23.95
CA GLY A 57 -24.15 -56.68 -24.11
C GLY A 57 -25.18 -55.91 -24.92
N GLY A 58 -26.06 -56.62 -25.63
CA GLY A 58 -27.10 -56.01 -26.46
C GLY A 58 -28.21 -55.33 -25.65
N SER A 59 -28.80 -54.26 -26.20
CA SER A 59 -29.87 -53.49 -25.56
C SER A 59 -31.21 -54.25 -25.46
N GLY A 60 -31.98 -54.00 -24.40
CA GLY A 60 -33.33 -54.52 -24.24
C GLY A 60 -34.36 -53.81 -25.13
N GLY A 61 -35.37 -54.54 -25.59
CA GLY A 61 -36.44 -54.00 -26.45
C GLY A 61 -37.45 -53.14 -25.70
N SER A 62 -38.06 -52.16 -26.38
CA SER A 62 -39.06 -51.26 -25.80
C SER A 62 -40.42 -51.93 -25.57
N GLY A 63 -41.15 -51.48 -24.54
CA GLY A 63 -42.52 -51.89 -24.25
C GLY A 63 -43.55 -51.13 -25.10
N GLY A 64 -44.71 -51.74 -25.34
CA GLY A 64 -45.76 -51.18 -26.21
C GLY A 64 -46.59 -50.07 -25.56
N SER A 65 -46.95 -49.06 -26.35
CA SER A 65 -47.83 -47.94 -25.96
C SER A 65 -49.31 -48.34 -25.87
N SER A 66 -50.09 -47.63 -25.05
CA SER A 66 -51.51 -47.90 -24.78
C SER A 66 -52.50 -47.05 -25.59
N GLY A 67 -53.72 -47.59 -25.76
CA GLY A 67 -54.80 -46.97 -26.52
C GLY A 67 -55.78 -46.10 -25.70
N SER A 68 -56.49 -45.23 -26.42
CA SER A 68 -57.40 -44.21 -25.88
C SER A 68 -58.83 -44.71 -25.60
N GLY A 69 -59.51 -44.13 -24.61
CA GLY A 69 -60.93 -44.40 -24.31
C GLY A 69 -61.91 -43.71 -25.28
N GLY A 70 -63.09 -44.31 -25.48
CA GLY A 70 -64.11 -43.86 -26.44
C GLY A 70 -65.15 -42.86 -25.88
N SER A 71 -65.81 -42.13 -26.77
CA SER A 71 -66.77 -41.06 -26.43
C SER A 71 -68.19 -41.54 -26.09
N GLY A 72 -68.87 -40.86 -25.15
CA GLY A 72 -70.26 -41.15 -24.76
C GLY A 72 -71.30 -40.66 -25.77
N GLY A 73 -72.46 -41.33 -25.81
CA GLY A 73 -73.51 -41.12 -26.82
C GLY A 73 -74.62 -40.13 -26.44
N SER A 74 -75.27 -39.55 -27.46
CA SER A 74 -76.29 -38.49 -27.33
C SER A 74 -77.67 -38.99 -26.89
N GLY A 75 -78.34 -38.24 -26.01
CA GLY A 75 -79.72 -38.52 -25.58
C GLY A 75 -80.78 -38.08 -26.60
N GLY A 76 -81.83 -38.90 -26.79
CA GLY A 76 -82.94 -38.63 -27.71
C GLY A 76 -84.12 -37.89 -27.06
N SER A 77 -85.12 -37.52 -27.88
CA SER A 77 -86.31 -36.79 -27.43
C SER A 77 -87.60 -37.32 -28.05
N TYR A 78 -88.71 -37.34 -27.29
CA TYR A 78 -90.03 -37.76 -27.76
C TYR A 78 -91.11 -36.71 -27.42
N ARG A 79 -92.23 -36.72 -28.15
CA ARG A 79 -93.34 -35.77 -27.96
C ARG A 79 -94.57 -36.50 -27.39
N ASP A 80 -95.21 -35.94 -26.38
CA ASP A 80 -96.41 -36.51 -25.76
C ASP A 80 -97.72 -36.12 -26.47
N SER A 81 -98.83 -36.76 -26.07
CA SER A 81 -100.16 -36.56 -26.65
C SER A 81 -100.76 -35.17 -26.41
N ASN A 82 -100.15 -34.35 -25.54
CA ASN A 82 -100.52 -32.95 -25.33
C ASN A 82 -99.65 -32.00 -26.18
N GLY A 83 -98.77 -32.55 -27.02
CA GLY A 83 -97.88 -31.81 -27.91
C GLY A 83 -96.54 -31.41 -27.29
N THR A 84 -96.24 -31.80 -26.05
CA THR A 84 -95.04 -31.38 -25.31
C THR A 84 -93.84 -32.25 -25.70
N LEU A 85 -92.67 -31.64 -25.95
CA LEU A 85 -91.44 -32.36 -26.33
C LEU A 85 -90.52 -32.54 -25.11
N HIS A 86 -90.17 -33.78 -24.80
CA HIS A 86 -89.28 -34.17 -23.70
C HIS A 86 -87.92 -34.61 -24.26
N HIS A 87 -86.81 -34.10 -23.71
CA HIS A 87 -85.45 -34.47 -24.11
C HIS A 87 -84.74 -35.25 -23.00
N HIS A 88 -84.03 -36.33 -23.34
CA HIS A 88 -83.12 -37.04 -22.43
C HIS A 88 -81.67 -36.55 -22.59
N SER A 89 -80.89 -36.58 -21.51
CA SER A 89 -79.49 -36.16 -21.48
C SER A 89 -78.53 -37.23 -22.01
N SER A 90 -77.48 -36.79 -22.71
CA SER A 90 -76.37 -37.61 -23.23
C SER A 90 -75.50 -38.24 -22.12
N GLY A 91 -74.86 -39.39 -22.42
CA GLY A 91 -73.92 -40.08 -21.53
C GLY A 91 -72.46 -39.64 -21.70
N SER A 92 -71.63 -39.90 -20.70
CA SER A 92 -70.21 -39.48 -20.63
C SER A 92 -69.22 -40.49 -21.25
N SER A 93 -68.08 -39.98 -21.72
CA SER A 93 -66.96 -40.74 -22.32
C SER A 93 -66.14 -41.58 -21.33
N GLY A 94 -65.51 -42.65 -21.81
CA GLY A 94 -64.64 -43.54 -21.01
C GLY A 94 -63.15 -43.17 -21.05
N MET A 95 -62.37 -43.70 -20.10
CA MET A 95 -60.94 -43.37 -19.91
C MET A 95 -59.97 -44.31 -20.69
N SER A 96 -58.76 -43.81 -20.94
CA SER A 96 -57.67 -44.48 -21.68
C SER A 96 -56.82 -45.44 -20.83
N GLY A 97 -56.16 -46.42 -21.46
CA GLY A 97 -55.31 -47.42 -20.77
C GLY A 97 -53.83 -47.02 -20.57
N HIS A 98 -53.07 -47.87 -19.88
CA HIS A 98 -51.64 -47.67 -19.54
C HIS A 98 -50.66 -48.53 -20.34
N SER A 99 -49.47 -48.00 -20.64
CA SER A 99 -48.45 -48.59 -21.52
C SER A 99 -47.58 -49.64 -20.82
N GLY A 100 -47.06 -50.61 -21.58
CA GLY A 100 -46.29 -51.74 -21.07
C GLY A 100 -44.78 -51.45 -20.86
N HIS A 101 -44.14 -52.24 -19.99
CA HIS A 101 -42.74 -52.06 -19.62
C HIS A 101 -41.73 -52.53 -20.67
N THR A 102 -40.56 -51.88 -20.70
CA THR A 102 -39.41 -52.24 -21.55
C THR A 102 -38.65 -53.47 -21.03
N GLY A 103 -38.12 -54.29 -21.93
CA GLY A 103 -37.24 -55.41 -21.62
C GLY A 103 -35.84 -54.98 -21.18
N ARG A 104 -35.13 -55.85 -20.45
CA ARG A 104 -33.77 -55.59 -19.94
C ARG A 104 -32.68 -55.86 -20.99
N SER A 105 -31.63 -55.04 -20.98
CA SER A 105 -30.41 -55.26 -21.76
C SER A 105 -29.59 -56.45 -21.24
N GLY A 106 -28.86 -57.10 -22.14
CA GLY A 106 -27.90 -58.15 -21.82
C GLY A 106 -26.63 -57.60 -21.16
N SER A 107 -25.92 -58.44 -20.42
CA SER A 107 -24.68 -58.09 -19.74
C SER A 107 -23.49 -57.98 -20.69
N ARG A 108 -22.57 -57.06 -20.38
CA ARG A 108 -21.25 -56.93 -21.00
C ARG A 108 -20.39 -58.16 -20.67
N GLY A 109 -19.66 -58.67 -21.65
CA GLY A 109 -18.66 -59.72 -21.48
C GLY A 109 -17.50 -59.22 -20.61
N ALA A 110 -16.93 -60.11 -19.80
CA ALA A 110 -15.81 -59.76 -18.94
C ALA A 110 -14.56 -59.35 -19.75
N ASP A 111 -13.86 -58.32 -19.28
CA ASP A 111 -12.53 -57.97 -19.77
C ASP A 111 -11.52 -59.09 -19.43
N GLY A 112 -10.54 -59.30 -20.31
CA GLY A 112 -9.44 -60.22 -20.09
C GLY A 112 -8.45 -59.70 -19.06
N THR A 113 -7.74 -60.58 -18.36
CA THR A 113 -6.75 -60.18 -17.38
C THR A 113 -5.49 -59.64 -18.05
N SER A 114 -5.02 -58.48 -17.60
CA SER A 114 -3.64 -58.05 -17.87
C SER A 114 -2.70 -58.92 -17.06
N MET A 115 -1.64 -59.40 -17.70
CA MET A 115 -0.67 -60.30 -17.08
C MET A 115 0.54 -59.52 -16.55
N ARG A 116 1.43 -60.17 -15.81
CA ARG A 116 2.42 -59.48 -14.98
C ARG A 116 3.61 -59.01 -15.80
N ASP A 117 4.22 -57.89 -15.39
CA ASP A 117 5.56 -57.53 -15.84
C ASP A 117 6.57 -58.61 -15.40
N GLY A 118 7.64 -58.74 -16.17
CA GLY A 118 8.76 -59.62 -15.84
C GLY A 118 9.46 -59.19 -14.55
N SER A 119 10.16 -60.12 -13.90
CA SER A 119 11.02 -59.79 -12.76
C SER A 119 12.34 -59.20 -13.24
N SER A 120 12.80 -58.13 -12.57
CA SER A 120 14.20 -57.67 -12.66
C SER A 120 15.15 -58.80 -12.27
N ALA A 121 16.37 -58.73 -12.78
CA ALA A 121 17.44 -59.68 -12.50
C ALA A 121 18.47 -59.02 -11.57
N PRO A 122 19.33 -59.79 -10.89
CA PRO A 122 20.48 -59.21 -10.22
C PRO A 122 21.45 -58.61 -11.25
N ASP A 123 21.97 -57.45 -10.90
CA ASP A 123 23.14 -56.87 -11.55
C ASP A 123 24.36 -57.79 -11.38
N GLY A 124 25.34 -57.55 -12.24
CA GLY A 124 26.59 -58.27 -12.28
C GLY A 124 27.60 -57.76 -11.24
N GLY A 125 28.88 -57.88 -11.57
CA GLY A 125 29.94 -57.39 -10.70
C GLY A 125 31.24 -57.19 -11.46
N ILE A 126 31.96 -56.14 -11.07
CA ILE A 126 33.25 -55.76 -11.66
C ILE A 126 34.34 -56.03 -10.62
N LEU A 127 35.38 -56.74 -11.01
CA LEU A 127 36.60 -56.89 -10.22
C LEU A 127 37.76 -56.18 -10.93
N TRP A 128 38.43 -55.30 -10.21
CA TRP A 128 39.59 -54.55 -10.67
C TRP A 128 40.86 -55.23 -10.16
N SER A 129 41.78 -55.54 -11.07
CA SER A 129 43.00 -56.31 -10.79
C SER A 129 44.22 -55.52 -11.27
N VAL A 130 45.17 -55.30 -10.37
CA VAL A 130 46.53 -54.85 -10.73
C VAL A 130 47.41 -56.09 -10.80
N CYS A 131 48.10 -56.31 -11.91
CA CYS A 131 48.97 -57.45 -12.12
C CYS A 131 50.43 -57.03 -12.24
N SER A 132 51.34 -57.93 -11.89
CA SER A 132 52.76 -57.85 -12.23
C SER A 132 52.97 -58.03 -13.74
N VAL A 133 54.16 -57.68 -14.23
CA VAL A 133 54.56 -57.89 -15.65
C VAL A 133 54.49 -59.37 -16.04
N ASP A 134 54.75 -60.28 -15.10
CA ASP A 134 54.68 -61.73 -15.27
C ASP A 134 53.24 -62.30 -15.15
N GLY A 135 52.23 -61.44 -15.01
CA GLY A 135 50.80 -61.81 -14.98
C GLY A 135 50.24 -62.21 -13.62
N GLY A 136 51.06 -62.28 -12.56
CA GLY A 136 50.59 -62.54 -11.20
C GLY A 136 49.82 -61.36 -10.60
N ILE A 137 48.67 -61.61 -9.97
CA ILE A 137 47.81 -60.59 -9.35
C ILE A 137 48.50 -60.00 -8.11
N LEU A 138 48.67 -58.67 -8.09
CA LEU A 138 49.22 -57.91 -6.95
C LEU A 138 48.12 -57.38 -6.04
N HIS A 139 47.07 -56.79 -6.63
CA HIS A 139 45.92 -56.24 -5.90
C HIS A 139 44.62 -56.57 -6.63
N LEU A 140 43.56 -56.86 -5.86
CA LEU A 140 42.23 -57.22 -6.38
C LEU A 140 41.16 -56.59 -5.50
N ALA A 141 40.21 -55.86 -6.10
CA ALA A 141 39.13 -55.21 -5.36
C ALA A 141 37.86 -55.02 -6.21
N PRO A 142 36.67 -54.86 -5.58
CA PRO A 142 35.42 -54.55 -6.29
C PRO A 142 35.37 -53.10 -6.82
N THR A 143 36.25 -52.23 -6.35
CA THR A 143 36.35 -50.82 -6.78
C THR A 143 37.80 -50.45 -7.08
N ARG A 144 38.01 -49.50 -8.01
CA ARG A 144 39.31 -48.84 -8.23
C ARG A 144 39.72 -48.03 -7.00
N TYR A 145 40.94 -47.50 -7.01
CA TYR A 145 41.31 -46.34 -6.19
C TYR A 145 40.40 -45.14 -6.53
N ASP A 146 40.16 -44.27 -5.56
CA ASP A 146 39.27 -43.11 -5.72
C ASP A 146 39.68 -42.00 -4.73
N ALA A 147 40.44 -41.02 -5.22
CA ALA A 147 40.98 -39.95 -4.40
C ALA A 147 39.88 -38.96 -4.01
N GLN A 148 39.71 -38.76 -2.70
CA GLN A 148 38.71 -37.87 -2.12
C GLN A 148 39.40 -36.80 -1.28
N VAL A 149 39.03 -35.53 -1.46
CA VAL A 149 39.46 -34.45 -0.57
C VAL A 149 38.49 -34.40 0.61
N THR A 150 39.00 -34.48 1.84
CA THR A 150 38.19 -34.58 3.06
C THR A 150 38.24 -33.33 3.93
N GLN A 151 39.32 -32.57 3.86
CA GLN A 151 39.56 -31.38 4.68
C GLN A 151 40.44 -30.38 3.93
N LEU A 152 40.21 -29.10 4.20
CA LEU A 152 41.11 -27.99 3.88
C LEU A 152 40.89 -26.86 4.89
N GLN A 153 41.83 -25.93 4.99
CA GLN A 153 41.69 -24.67 5.72
C GLN A 153 41.92 -23.51 4.75
N VAL A 154 41.08 -22.47 4.83
CA VAL A 154 41.28 -21.20 4.11
C VAL A 154 41.51 -20.10 5.13
N VAL A 155 42.55 -19.30 4.91
CA VAL A 155 42.89 -18.12 5.71
C VAL A 155 43.07 -16.93 4.75
N SER A 156 42.62 -15.74 5.14
CA SER A 156 42.91 -14.51 4.39
C SER A 156 44.35 -14.05 4.61
N ALA A 157 44.84 -13.16 3.77
CA ALA A 157 46.19 -12.61 3.94
C ALA A 157 46.26 -11.55 5.05
N ILE A 158 45.13 -10.89 5.32
CA ILE A 158 44.88 -10.06 6.49
C ILE A 158 43.96 -10.87 7.41
N ASP A 159 44.44 -11.31 8.56
CA ASP A 159 43.64 -12.12 9.51
C ASP A 159 42.70 -11.23 10.36
N ASP A 160 41.83 -10.47 9.68
CA ASP A 160 40.82 -9.61 10.30
C ASP A 160 39.41 -10.25 10.34
N GLY A 161 39.31 -11.52 9.92
CA GLY A 161 38.07 -12.29 9.84
C GLY A 161 37.20 -12.01 8.62
N ILE A 162 37.64 -11.14 7.70
CA ILE A 162 36.93 -10.79 6.46
C ILE A 162 37.74 -11.32 5.26
N PHE A 163 37.03 -11.63 4.16
CA PHE A 163 37.65 -11.87 2.85
C PHE A 163 37.31 -10.67 1.96
N GLU A 164 38.30 -9.83 1.65
CA GLU A 164 38.07 -8.62 0.84
C GLU A 164 38.15 -8.89 -0.67
N PRO A 165 37.45 -8.09 -1.50
CA PRO A 165 37.82 -7.89 -2.90
C PRO A 165 39.31 -7.58 -3.08
N ASN A 166 39.93 -8.12 -4.13
CA ASN A 166 41.37 -7.95 -4.43
C ASN A 166 42.34 -8.56 -3.39
N GLU A 167 41.85 -9.23 -2.35
CA GLU A 167 42.69 -9.82 -1.31
C GLU A 167 43.31 -11.15 -1.77
N ARG A 168 44.44 -11.51 -1.14
CA ARG A 168 45.04 -12.83 -1.28
C ARG A 168 44.44 -13.78 -0.24
N ILE A 169 44.23 -15.04 -0.63
CA ILE A 169 43.85 -16.13 0.27
C ILE A 169 44.91 -17.23 0.22
N MET A 170 45.03 -17.97 1.32
CA MET A 170 45.92 -19.11 1.47
C MET A 170 45.09 -20.34 1.82
N VAL A 171 45.18 -21.39 1.00
CA VAL A 171 44.54 -22.68 1.24
C VAL A 171 45.60 -23.70 1.65
N SER A 172 45.48 -24.26 2.85
CA SER A 172 46.44 -25.18 3.47
C SER A 172 45.72 -26.34 4.17
N GLY A 173 46.48 -27.29 4.73
CA GLY A 173 45.90 -28.46 5.43
C GLY A 173 45.00 -29.31 4.53
N VAL A 174 45.28 -29.37 3.22
CA VAL A 174 44.48 -30.14 2.26
C VAL A 174 44.75 -31.62 2.49
N SER A 175 43.70 -32.35 2.89
CA SER A 175 43.78 -33.77 3.22
C SER A 175 43.10 -34.59 2.13
N VAL A 176 43.84 -35.55 1.57
CA VAL A 176 43.35 -36.48 0.54
C VAL A 176 43.30 -37.89 1.12
N VAL A 177 42.22 -38.61 0.93
CA VAL A 177 42.09 -40.05 1.26
C VAL A 177 41.85 -40.86 0.00
N ASN A 178 42.42 -42.06 -0.08
CA ASN A 178 41.99 -43.03 -1.09
C ASN A 178 40.75 -43.78 -0.57
N SER A 179 39.56 -43.36 -1.01
CA SER A 179 38.27 -43.98 -0.67
C SER A 179 37.96 -45.26 -1.48
N GLY A 180 38.88 -45.68 -2.34
CA GLY A 180 38.76 -46.82 -3.24
C GLY A 180 39.31 -48.13 -2.69
N GLY A 181 39.09 -49.22 -3.43
CA GLY A 181 39.46 -50.58 -3.02
C GLY A 181 40.86 -51.03 -3.46
N LEU A 182 41.45 -50.39 -4.47
CA LEU A 182 42.84 -50.60 -4.89
C LEU A 182 43.76 -49.51 -4.34
N PRO A 183 45.08 -49.74 -4.22
CA PRO A 183 46.05 -48.67 -4.00
C PRO A 183 45.98 -47.62 -5.12
N LEU A 184 45.97 -46.35 -4.75
CA LEU A 184 46.14 -45.21 -5.65
C LEU A 184 47.62 -45.16 -6.05
N PRO A 185 47.98 -45.30 -7.34
CA PRO A 185 49.38 -45.25 -7.77
C PRO A 185 49.97 -43.84 -7.63
N THR A 186 51.29 -43.73 -7.67
CA THR A 186 52.02 -42.45 -7.72
C THR A 186 51.69 -41.63 -8.98
N GLY A 187 51.67 -40.30 -8.84
CA GLY A 187 51.50 -39.36 -9.96
C GLY A 187 50.11 -38.73 -10.20
N PRO A 188 49.04 -38.98 -9.42
CA PRO A 188 47.89 -38.10 -9.37
C PRO A 188 48.31 -36.71 -8.87
N GLN A 189 47.82 -35.65 -9.50
CA GLN A 189 48.19 -34.27 -9.15
C GLN A 189 47.05 -33.61 -8.38
N ALA A 190 47.30 -33.18 -7.14
CA ALA A 190 46.43 -32.32 -6.36
C ALA A 190 46.71 -30.84 -6.70
N PHE A 191 45.66 -30.06 -6.95
CA PHE A 191 45.74 -28.62 -7.21
C PHE A 191 44.38 -27.91 -7.02
N ILE A 192 44.39 -26.58 -7.11
CA ILE A 192 43.17 -25.76 -7.12
C ILE A 192 43.15 -24.94 -8.42
N PRO A 193 42.24 -25.23 -9.37
CA PRO A 193 42.05 -24.40 -10.56
C PRO A 193 41.55 -23.00 -10.21
N SER A 194 41.96 -22.01 -11.02
CA SER A 194 41.34 -20.67 -11.00
C SER A 194 39.87 -20.73 -11.42
N THR A 195 39.04 -19.89 -10.80
CA THR A 195 37.61 -19.73 -11.12
C THR A 195 37.33 -18.31 -11.61
N PRO A 196 36.10 -17.99 -12.06
CA PRO A 196 35.71 -16.60 -12.36
C PRO A 196 35.70 -15.65 -11.15
N THR A 197 35.87 -16.15 -9.92
CA THR A 197 35.88 -15.32 -8.69
C THR A 197 37.25 -15.30 -7.99
N ILE A 198 38.10 -16.31 -8.19
CA ILE A 198 39.42 -16.41 -7.55
C ILE A 198 40.46 -16.89 -8.55
N LYS A 199 41.55 -16.14 -8.70
CA LYS A 199 42.74 -16.53 -9.47
C LYS A 199 43.75 -17.24 -8.56
N PHE A 200 43.97 -18.52 -8.77
CA PHE A 200 44.99 -19.31 -8.09
C PHE A 200 46.31 -19.32 -8.86
N GLU A 201 47.43 -19.39 -8.13
CA GLU A 201 48.73 -19.71 -8.67
C GLU A 201 48.76 -21.18 -9.15
N PRO A 202 49.49 -21.51 -10.24
CA PRO A 202 49.45 -22.83 -10.88
C PRO A 202 50.27 -23.90 -10.14
N THR A 203 50.15 -23.93 -8.81
CA THR A 203 50.82 -24.91 -7.94
C THR A 203 50.12 -26.26 -8.05
N LYS A 204 50.90 -27.32 -8.31
CA LYS A 204 50.46 -28.73 -8.27
C LYS A 204 51.32 -29.52 -7.31
N PHE A 205 50.74 -30.52 -6.66
CA PHE A 205 51.46 -31.49 -5.82
C PHE A 205 51.18 -32.91 -6.30
N ASP A 206 52.24 -33.67 -6.59
CA ASP A 206 52.13 -35.07 -7.00
C ASP A 206 51.92 -35.96 -5.76
N LEU A 207 50.79 -36.65 -5.69
CA LEU A 207 50.46 -37.54 -4.59
C LEU A 207 51.34 -38.81 -4.60
N PRO A 208 51.75 -39.30 -3.43
CA PRO A 208 52.44 -40.58 -3.28
C PRO A 208 51.48 -41.75 -3.54
N GLU A 209 52.00 -42.98 -3.51
CA GLU A 209 51.15 -44.16 -3.49
C GLU A 209 50.32 -44.20 -2.19
N MET A 210 49.02 -44.46 -2.30
CA MET A 210 48.10 -44.48 -1.15
C MET A 210 47.24 -45.75 -1.14
N TYR A 211 47.45 -46.60 -0.14
CA TYR A 211 46.59 -47.76 0.11
C TYR A 211 45.13 -47.37 0.40
N PRO A 212 44.16 -48.28 0.24
CA PRO A 212 42.76 -48.06 0.64
C PRO A 212 42.63 -47.51 2.06
N ASN A 213 41.84 -46.44 2.19
CA ASN A 213 41.64 -45.65 3.43
C ASN A 213 42.89 -44.96 3.99
N HIS A 214 44.03 -44.95 3.28
CA HIS A 214 45.19 -44.14 3.66
C HIS A 214 44.93 -42.66 3.34
N THR A 215 45.33 -41.79 4.26
CA THR A 215 45.22 -40.33 4.14
C THR A 215 46.60 -39.72 3.93
N CYS A 216 46.73 -38.82 2.95
CA CYS A 216 47.91 -38.00 2.71
C CYS A 216 47.53 -36.53 2.95
N GLU A 217 48.28 -35.86 3.83
CA GLU A 217 48.28 -34.40 3.90
C GLU A 217 49.11 -33.84 2.75
N VAL A 218 48.61 -32.80 2.08
CA VAL A 218 49.30 -32.13 0.99
C VAL A 218 50.17 -31.00 1.59
N PRO A 219 51.51 -31.08 1.50
CA PRO A 219 52.43 -30.17 2.21
C PRO A 219 52.62 -28.81 1.53
N VAL A 220 51.79 -28.45 0.54
CA VAL A 220 51.87 -27.18 -0.17
C VAL A 220 50.70 -26.27 0.20
N THR A 221 50.96 -24.97 0.30
CA THR A 221 49.93 -23.94 0.42
C THR A 221 49.57 -23.44 -0.98
N TYR A 222 48.28 -23.39 -1.30
CA TYR A 222 47.78 -22.83 -2.55
C TYR A 222 47.43 -21.35 -2.33
N CYS A 223 48.14 -20.46 -3.02
CA CYS A 223 47.86 -19.03 -2.99
C CYS A 223 46.83 -18.65 -4.06
N GLY A 224 45.75 -18.00 -3.62
CA GLY A 224 44.72 -17.44 -4.49
C GLY A 224 44.60 -15.92 -4.32
N ARG A 225 43.96 -15.25 -5.29
CA ARG A 225 43.55 -13.86 -5.18
C ARG A 225 42.10 -13.71 -5.60
N ILE A 226 41.26 -13.16 -4.72
CA ILE A 226 39.88 -12.81 -5.00
C ILE A 226 39.89 -11.68 -6.04
N PHE A 227 39.04 -11.76 -7.08
CA PHE A 227 38.99 -10.68 -8.06
C PHE A 227 38.45 -9.38 -7.46
N ASP A 228 39.06 -8.27 -7.85
CA ASP A 228 38.60 -6.96 -7.43
C ASP A 228 37.25 -6.61 -8.05
N GLN A 229 36.50 -5.77 -7.36
CA GLN A 229 35.15 -5.34 -7.76
C GLN A 229 35.18 -3.94 -8.36
N PRO A 230 34.32 -3.62 -9.35
CA PRO A 230 34.12 -2.24 -9.79
C PRO A 230 33.54 -1.38 -8.64
N PRO A 231 33.54 -0.04 -8.79
CA PRO A 231 32.79 0.83 -7.88
C PRO A 231 31.31 0.39 -7.79
N PRO A 232 30.66 0.54 -6.62
CA PRO A 232 29.28 0.13 -6.41
C PRO A 232 28.32 0.87 -7.36
N ASN A 233 27.33 0.13 -7.88
CA ASN A 233 26.29 0.61 -8.78
C ASN A 233 24.86 0.45 -8.23
N VAL A 234 24.75 -0.02 -6.99
CA VAL A 234 23.52 -0.20 -6.20
C VAL A 234 23.83 0.30 -4.79
N PRO A 235 22.91 1.04 -4.12
CA PRO A 235 23.17 1.54 -2.78
C PRO A 235 23.19 0.43 -1.73
N GLY A 236 23.98 0.63 -0.67
CA GLY A 236 24.18 -0.32 0.42
C GLY A 236 25.47 -1.15 0.32
N PRO A 237 25.71 -2.06 1.28
CA PRO A 237 26.99 -2.71 1.44
C PRO A 237 27.23 -3.81 0.41
N PHE A 238 28.45 -3.86 -0.14
CA PHE A 238 28.87 -4.94 -1.03
C PHE A 238 29.01 -6.27 -0.26
N VAL A 239 28.23 -7.27 -0.65
CA VAL A 239 28.35 -8.66 -0.20
C VAL A 239 28.22 -9.58 -1.41
N SER A 240 29.18 -10.50 -1.57
CA SER A 240 29.19 -11.49 -2.64
C SER A 240 29.73 -12.84 -2.15
N SER A 241 29.78 -13.81 -3.06
CA SER A 241 30.27 -15.16 -2.78
C SER A 241 31.35 -15.53 -3.79
N ALA A 242 32.57 -15.78 -3.33
CA ALA A 242 33.61 -16.41 -4.14
C ALA A 242 33.62 -17.92 -3.92
N THR A 243 33.87 -18.69 -4.97
CA THR A 243 33.91 -20.16 -4.90
C THR A 243 35.11 -20.72 -5.61
N PHE A 244 35.64 -21.81 -5.06
CA PHE A 244 36.65 -22.64 -5.70
C PHE A 244 36.39 -24.12 -5.39
N THR A 245 36.96 -24.98 -6.22
CA THR A 245 36.83 -26.44 -6.07
C THR A 245 38.23 -27.02 -6.15
N THR A 246 38.62 -27.82 -5.17
CA THR A 246 39.88 -28.59 -5.24
C THR A 246 39.78 -29.66 -6.34
N ARG A 247 40.92 -30.13 -6.85
CA ARG A 247 40.95 -31.18 -7.88
C ARG A 247 42.16 -32.07 -7.68
N VAL A 248 41.93 -33.38 -7.65
CA VAL A 248 42.96 -34.39 -7.88
C VAL A 248 42.71 -35.00 -9.25
N GLU A 249 43.73 -35.06 -10.10
CA GLU A 249 43.62 -35.68 -11.43
C GLU A 249 44.72 -36.70 -11.70
N LEU A 250 44.38 -37.78 -12.40
CA LEU A 250 45.34 -38.78 -12.89
C LEU A 250 45.15 -38.93 -14.41
N LEU A 251 46.24 -38.79 -15.17
CA LEU A 251 46.21 -38.81 -16.65
C LEU A 251 45.18 -37.83 -17.25
N GLY A 252 44.99 -36.67 -16.62
CA GLY A 252 44.04 -35.63 -17.03
C GLY A 252 42.57 -35.90 -16.68
N ARG A 253 42.23 -37.06 -16.11
CA ARG A 253 40.89 -37.34 -15.57
C ARG A 253 40.80 -36.94 -14.09
N PRO A 254 39.84 -36.09 -13.68
CA PRO A 254 39.62 -35.79 -12.27
C PRO A 254 39.01 -37.00 -11.54
N PHE A 255 39.25 -37.10 -10.23
CA PHE A 255 38.45 -37.95 -9.36
C PHE A 255 37.21 -37.17 -8.89
N GLU A 256 36.01 -37.70 -9.10
CA GLU A 256 34.75 -37.00 -8.77
C GLU A 256 34.69 -36.61 -7.27
N LYS A 257 35.12 -37.50 -6.38
CA LYS A 257 35.18 -37.20 -4.93
C LYS A 257 36.29 -36.25 -4.52
N SER A 258 37.23 -35.91 -5.42
CA SER A 258 38.23 -34.88 -5.16
C SER A 258 37.71 -33.47 -5.36
N LEU A 259 36.50 -33.31 -5.94
CA LEU A 259 35.86 -32.03 -6.22
C LEU A 259 35.24 -31.42 -4.95
N PHE A 260 36.06 -31.16 -3.92
CA PHE A 260 35.61 -30.46 -2.72
C PHE A 260 35.45 -28.97 -3.03
N GLN A 261 34.20 -28.49 -3.04
CA GLN A 261 33.85 -27.09 -3.27
C GLN A 261 33.84 -26.30 -1.97
N GLN A 262 34.57 -25.19 -1.94
CA GLN A 262 34.56 -24.20 -0.86
C GLN A 262 33.88 -22.91 -1.32
N GLN A 263 33.09 -22.32 -0.44
CA GLN A 263 32.46 -21.02 -0.62
C GLN A 263 33.00 -20.03 0.42
N LEU A 264 33.29 -18.80 0.00
CA LEU A 264 33.77 -17.70 0.82
C LEU A 264 32.79 -16.53 0.69
N VAL A 265 32.41 -15.91 1.80
CA VAL A 265 31.65 -14.65 1.79
C VAL A 265 32.64 -13.50 1.62
N VAL A 266 32.49 -12.74 0.54
CA VAL A 266 33.40 -11.65 0.18
C VAL A 266 32.69 -10.31 0.35
N GLN A 267 33.24 -9.46 1.22
CA GLN A 267 32.68 -8.17 1.63
C GLN A 267 33.80 -7.23 2.09
N TYR A 268 33.50 -5.94 2.25
CA TYR A 268 34.46 -4.99 2.83
C TYR A 268 34.38 -4.96 4.37
N PRO A 269 35.48 -4.63 5.08
CA PRO A 269 35.57 -4.69 6.55
C PRO A 269 34.85 -3.53 7.26
N VAL A 270 34.48 -2.47 6.51
CA VAL A 270 33.71 -1.33 7.01
C VAL A 270 32.49 -1.09 6.11
N LYS A 271 31.38 -0.62 6.70
CA LYS A 271 30.10 -0.36 6.02
C LYS A 271 29.30 0.78 6.66
N LEU A 272 28.31 1.29 5.95
CA LEU A 272 27.29 2.18 6.51
C LEU A 272 26.32 1.34 7.37
N ALA A 273 26.28 1.62 8.67
CA ALA A 273 25.39 0.96 9.63
C ALA A 273 24.00 1.60 9.66
N TYR A 274 23.95 2.93 9.56
CA TYR A 274 22.72 3.71 9.45
C TYR A 274 23.01 5.09 8.87
N MET A 275 21.98 5.67 8.26
CA MET A 275 21.86 7.09 8.00
C MET A 275 20.56 7.56 8.64
N LYS A 276 20.58 8.69 9.33
CA LYS A 276 19.38 9.33 9.88
C LYS A 276 19.40 10.82 9.55
N CYS A 277 18.24 11.35 9.20
CA CYS A 277 17.98 12.78 9.12
C CYS A 277 16.54 13.05 9.55
N SER A 278 16.18 14.31 9.74
CA SER A 278 14.76 14.69 9.71
C SER A 278 14.20 14.43 8.31
N GLU A 279 13.11 13.69 8.19
CA GLU A 279 12.42 13.45 6.91
C GLU A 279 11.86 14.74 6.29
N ASN A 280 11.61 15.74 7.13
CA ASN A 280 10.96 17.00 6.79
C ASN A 280 11.70 18.18 7.42
N LEU A 281 11.98 19.23 6.65
CA LEU A 281 12.49 20.52 7.14
C LEU A 281 11.76 21.70 6.52
N GLY A 282 11.53 22.74 7.32
CA GLY A 282 10.99 24.02 6.90
C GLY A 282 12.08 24.99 6.48
N ARG A 283 11.70 26.03 5.75
CA ARG A 283 12.60 27.10 5.28
C ARG A 283 13.35 27.75 6.45
N GLY A 284 14.68 27.72 6.40
CA GLY A 284 15.54 28.25 7.46
C GLY A 284 15.68 27.35 8.70
N GLU A 285 15.00 26.20 8.75
CA GLU A 285 15.14 25.25 9.87
C GLU A 285 16.44 24.48 9.82
N VAL A 286 16.91 24.07 10.99
CA VAL A 286 18.18 23.38 11.21
C VAL A 286 17.91 21.96 11.71
N SER A 287 18.68 20.99 11.23
CA SER A 287 18.68 19.61 11.73
C SER A 287 20.06 18.99 11.66
N VAL A 288 20.24 17.83 12.29
CA VAL A 288 21.48 17.05 12.30
C VAL A 288 21.26 15.78 11.50
N ILE A 289 22.14 15.53 10.53
CA ILE A 289 22.27 14.22 9.90
C ILE A 289 23.25 13.37 10.71
N GLU A 290 22.92 12.10 10.92
CA GLU A 290 23.75 11.10 11.59
C GLU A 290 24.14 10.00 10.61
N ILE A 291 25.43 9.73 10.46
CA ILE A 291 25.95 8.63 9.64
C ILE A 291 26.77 7.70 10.54
N GLY A 292 26.26 6.50 10.78
CA GLY A 292 26.99 5.46 11.50
C GLY A 292 27.85 4.65 10.55
N VAL A 293 29.17 4.64 10.74
CA VAL A 293 30.11 3.76 9.99
C VAL A 293 30.58 2.65 10.92
N GLN A 294 30.23 1.42 10.59
CA GLN A 294 30.57 0.22 11.38
C GLN A 294 31.76 -0.51 10.78
N ASN A 295 32.70 -0.89 11.65
CA ASN A 295 33.72 -1.87 11.36
C ASN A 295 33.22 -3.27 11.79
N ILE A 296 33.21 -4.22 10.86
CA ILE A 296 32.75 -5.60 11.08
C ILE A 296 33.90 -6.61 11.19
N SER A 297 35.15 -6.16 11.06
CA SER A 297 36.37 -6.97 11.20
C SER A 297 36.84 -7.05 12.67
N THR A 298 37.83 -7.91 12.92
CA THR A 298 38.54 -8.04 14.20
C THR A 298 39.70 -7.04 14.37
N MET A 299 40.03 -6.25 13.35
CA MET A 299 41.09 -5.23 13.37
C MET A 299 40.52 -3.80 13.37
N PRO A 300 41.25 -2.77 13.85
CA PRO A 300 40.83 -1.38 13.70
C PRO A 300 41.01 -0.87 12.27
N TYR A 301 40.14 0.05 11.83
CA TYR A 301 40.22 0.74 10.52
C TYR A 301 40.19 2.26 10.70
N GLY A 302 40.73 3.05 9.77
CA GLY A 302 40.82 4.52 9.86
C GLY A 302 42.23 5.07 9.64
N GLY A 303 42.41 6.38 9.85
CA GLY A 303 43.71 7.07 9.68
C GLY A 303 44.81 6.75 10.71
N CYS A 304 44.56 5.93 11.72
CA CYS A 304 45.53 5.61 12.77
C CYS A 304 46.61 4.58 12.36
N LEU A 305 47.79 4.67 12.98
CA LEU A 305 48.88 3.71 12.77
C LEU A 305 48.47 2.30 13.23
N GLY A 306 48.69 1.30 12.37
CA GLY A 306 48.30 -0.09 12.64
C GLY A 306 46.85 -0.43 12.28
N SER A 307 46.11 0.48 11.64
CA SER A 307 44.80 0.17 11.07
C SER A 307 44.91 -0.68 9.79
N GLY A 308 43.82 -1.36 9.42
CA GLY A 308 43.70 -2.04 8.13
C GLY A 308 43.59 -1.11 6.92
N GLY A 309 43.51 0.21 7.12
CA GLY A 309 43.48 1.21 6.05
C GLY A 309 42.64 2.45 6.36
N ARG A 310 42.95 3.56 5.67
CA ARG A 310 42.21 4.83 5.73
C ARG A 310 40.74 4.64 5.36
N VAL A 311 39.84 5.27 6.12
CA VAL A 311 38.39 5.29 5.85
C VAL A 311 37.92 6.75 5.82
N ALA A 312 37.11 7.09 4.82
CA ALA A 312 36.54 8.42 4.66
C ALA A 312 35.09 8.34 4.16
N LEU A 313 34.30 9.38 4.46
CA LEU A 313 33.03 9.65 3.83
C LEU A 313 33.16 10.84 2.90
N GLN A 314 32.53 10.78 1.73
CA GLN A 314 32.19 11.98 0.95
C GLN A 314 30.67 12.14 1.01
N ILE A 315 30.19 13.30 1.45
CA ILE A 315 28.78 13.58 1.65
C ILE A 315 28.36 14.62 0.64
N HIS A 316 27.48 14.25 -0.28
CA HIS A 316 26.93 15.14 -1.30
C HIS A 316 25.58 15.67 -0.80
N LEU A 317 25.37 16.97 -0.94
CA LEU A 317 24.20 17.70 -0.48
C LEU A 317 23.54 18.40 -1.68
N ASP A 318 22.21 18.38 -1.73
CA ASP A 318 21.45 19.34 -2.54
C ASP A 318 21.87 20.78 -2.18
N ALA A 319 22.01 21.67 -3.16
CA ALA A 319 22.45 23.05 -2.96
C ALA A 319 21.57 23.86 -1.96
N ARG A 320 20.35 23.38 -1.67
CA ARG A 320 19.41 23.95 -0.67
C ARG A 320 19.68 23.47 0.76
N LEU A 321 20.49 22.43 0.95
CA LEU A 321 20.92 21.91 2.25
C LEU A 321 22.27 22.53 2.62
N ILE A 322 22.22 23.69 3.26
CA ILE A 322 23.40 24.46 3.63
C ILE A 322 24.03 23.86 4.89
N PRO A 323 25.26 23.32 4.85
CA PRO A 323 25.91 22.86 6.07
C PRO A 323 26.27 24.06 6.95
N ILE A 324 25.71 24.10 8.16
CA ILE A 324 26.13 25.05 9.19
C ILE A 324 27.17 24.33 10.05
N GLY A 325 28.32 24.98 10.26
CA GLY A 325 29.52 24.35 10.80
C GLY A 325 29.26 23.43 12.00
N ALA A 326 29.86 22.24 11.97
CA ALA A 326 29.83 21.29 13.09
C ALA A 326 30.18 22.02 14.39
N GLY A 327 29.28 21.97 15.38
CA GLY A 327 29.36 22.79 16.58
C GLY A 327 30.72 22.66 17.26
N THR A 328 31.43 23.78 17.41
CA THR A 328 32.83 23.84 17.86
C THR A 328 32.97 23.65 19.37
N ALA A 329 32.40 22.57 19.91
CA ALA A 329 32.65 22.06 21.24
C ALA A 329 33.58 20.85 21.12
N ASP A 330 34.86 21.04 21.48
CA ASP A 330 35.92 20.02 21.48
C ASP A 330 36.15 19.26 20.16
N ALA A 331 36.47 20.00 19.10
CA ALA A 331 36.96 19.44 17.82
C ALA A 331 38.22 18.54 17.94
N ALA A 332 38.89 18.54 19.10
CA ALA A 332 40.03 17.66 19.40
C ALA A 332 39.62 16.28 19.98
N ALA A 333 38.35 16.07 20.32
CA ALA A 333 37.84 14.84 20.93
C ALA A 333 37.00 13.96 19.98
N LEU A 334 36.65 14.45 18.79
CA LEU A 334 35.87 13.71 17.81
C LEU A 334 36.74 12.66 17.09
N PRO A 335 36.23 11.43 16.84
CA PRO A 335 36.96 10.38 16.13
C PRO A 335 37.06 10.61 14.60
N TYR A 336 36.79 11.83 14.13
CA TYR A 336 36.77 12.20 12.73
C TYR A 336 37.10 13.68 12.52
N THR A 337 37.53 14.05 11.31
CA THR A 337 37.70 15.44 10.88
C THR A 337 36.83 15.73 9.68
N VAL A 338 36.06 16.82 9.73
CA VAL A 338 35.26 17.31 8.61
C VAL A 338 36.05 18.39 7.87
N THR A 339 36.21 18.22 6.57
CA THR A 339 36.83 19.18 5.65
C THR A 339 35.83 19.64 4.61
N PHE A 340 35.70 20.96 4.46
CA PHE A 340 34.88 21.61 3.45
C PHE A 340 35.77 22.07 2.30
N ASP A 341 35.49 21.67 1.07
CA ASP A 341 36.10 22.31 -0.10
C ASP A 341 35.27 23.54 -0.48
N PRO A 342 35.77 24.78 -0.29
CA PRO A 342 35.02 25.99 -0.64
C PRO A 342 34.72 26.11 -2.15
N ASN A 343 35.38 25.32 -3.00
CA ASN A 343 35.11 25.26 -4.43
C ASN A 343 33.99 24.26 -4.79
N ILE A 344 33.66 23.31 -3.91
CA ILE A 344 32.63 22.30 -4.11
C ILE A 344 31.58 22.45 -3.01
N ARG A 345 30.71 23.46 -3.15
CA ARG A 345 29.66 23.83 -2.18
C ARG A 345 28.73 22.67 -1.79
N ASP A 346 28.56 21.74 -2.71
CA ASP A 346 27.60 20.65 -2.62
C ASP A 346 28.23 19.35 -2.07
N SER A 347 29.49 19.39 -1.58
CA SER A 347 30.14 18.21 -1.00
C SER A 347 31.01 18.49 0.23
N MET A 348 31.02 17.54 1.16
CA MET A 348 31.84 17.54 2.37
C MET A 348 32.67 16.26 2.45
N PHE A 349 33.92 16.35 2.88
CA PHE A 349 34.75 15.18 3.16
C PHE A 349 34.88 14.97 4.68
N VAL A 350 34.73 13.73 5.14
CA VAL A 350 34.90 13.36 6.55
C VAL A 350 35.91 12.23 6.65
N GLU A 351 37.06 12.48 7.26
CA GLU A 351 38.09 11.46 7.48
C GLU A 351 37.93 10.82 8.86
N LEU A 352 37.83 9.50 8.93
CA LEU A 352 37.64 8.74 10.17
C LEU A 352 38.99 8.32 10.73
N HIS A 353 39.31 8.78 11.94
CA HIS A 353 40.64 8.57 12.54
C HIS A 353 40.83 7.13 13.02
N ALA A 354 39.82 6.58 13.71
CA ALA A 354 39.82 5.20 14.17
C ALA A 354 38.38 4.69 14.36
N ILE A 355 38.10 3.51 13.81
CA ILE A 355 36.90 2.72 14.00
C ILE A 355 37.38 1.38 14.60
N PRO A 356 37.27 1.18 15.93
CA PRO A 356 37.74 -0.05 16.57
C PRO A 356 37.00 -1.29 16.06
N ALA A 357 37.61 -2.46 16.23
CA ALA A 357 37.05 -3.75 15.82
C ALA A 357 35.62 -3.96 16.37
N GLY A 358 34.68 -4.33 15.50
CA GLY A 358 33.26 -4.52 15.85
C GLY A 358 32.49 -3.26 16.26
N GLN A 359 33.10 -2.06 16.26
CA GLN A 359 32.48 -0.81 16.72
C GLN A 359 31.92 0.04 15.58
N THR A 360 31.09 1.03 15.94
CA THR A 360 30.51 2.01 15.04
C THR A 360 30.91 3.42 15.46
N VAL A 361 31.42 4.22 14.53
CA VAL A 361 31.61 5.67 14.71
C VAL A 361 30.40 6.41 14.16
N ASN A 362 29.83 7.33 14.94
CA ASN A 362 28.72 8.20 14.50
C ASN A 362 29.28 9.57 14.07
N VAL A 363 29.05 9.94 12.81
CA VAL A 363 29.36 11.26 12.25
C VAL A 363 28.10 12.11 12.28
N GLN A 364 28.17 13.28 12.93
CA GLN A 364 27.06 14.22 13.03
C GLN A 364 27.39 15.51 12.28
N ILE A 365 26.51 15.93 11.38
CA ILE A 365 26.65 17.18 10.61
C ILE A 365 25.36 17.98 10.72
N THR A 366 25.48 19.27 11.02
CA THR A 366 24.35 20.19 11.11
C THR A 366 24.07 20.82 9.74
N LEU A 367 22.83 20.71 9.28
CA LEU A 367 22.33 21.27 8.01
C LEU A 367 21.22 22.28 8.29
N GLN A 368 21.16 23.34 7.49
CA GLN A 368 20.03 24.26 7.40
C GLN A 368 19.37 24.17 6.03
N MET A 369 18.05 24.10 6.00
CA MET A 369 17.28 24.24 4.77
C MET A 369 17.26 25.71 4.31
N GLU A 370 17.59 25.98 3.05
CA GLU A 370 17.62 27.33 2.49
C GLU A 370 16.27 28.05 2.70
N SER A 371 16.30 29.33 3.09
CA SER A 371 15.09 30.13 3.30
C SER A 371 14.21 30.29 2.04
N ARG A 372 14.80 30.10 0.85
CA ARG A 372 14.13 30.16 -0.45
C ARG A 372 13.69 28.79 -0.99
N ALA A 373 14.00 27.70 -0.29
CA ALA A 373 13.71 26.34 -0.74
C ALA A 373 12.24 26.15 -1.15
N GLU A 374 12.02 25.45 -2.24
CA GLU A 374 10.69 25.23 -2.82
C GLU A 374 9.84 24.31 -1.93
N LEU A 375 8.68 24.76 -1.45
CA LEU A 375 7.80 23.92 -0.61
C LEU A 375 7.34 22.67 -1.38
N PHE A 376 7.35 21.54 -0.66
CA PHE A 376 6.99 20.18 -1.09
C PHE A 376 7.93 19.55 -2.12
N ASP A 377 9.11 20.14 -2.32
CA ASP A 377 10.19 19.50 -3.06
C ASP A 377 11.04 18.60 -2.16
N GLN A 378 11.84 17.72 -2.75
CA GLN A 378 12.74 16.79 -2.06
C GLN A 378 14.19 17.16 -2.32
N CYS A 379 14.94 17.42 -1.25
CA CYS A 379 16.37 17.65 -1.29
C CYS A 379 17.10 16.33 -1.09
N LEU A 380 17.86 15.87 -2.08
CA LEU A 380 18.65 14.65 -1.99
C LEU A 380 19.93 14.91 -1.18
N TRP A 381 20.34 13.93 -0.38
CA TRP A 381 21.71 13.87 0.12
C TRP A 381 22.23 12.43 0.10
N GLN A 382 23.53 12.28 -0.14
CA GLN A 382 24.19 10.99 -0.35
C GLN A 382 25.46 10.90 0.50
N ALA A 383 25.73 9.73 1.07
CA ALA A 383 26.97 9.42 1.76
C ALA A 383 27.69 8.29 1.02
N ASP A 384 28.89 8.60 0.53
CA ASP A 384 29.80 7.70 -0.15
C ASP A 384 30.89 7.24 0.83
N LEU A 385 31.01 5.92 1.06
CA LEU A 385 32.01 5.34 1.94
C LEU A 385 33.23 4.89 1.12
N TYR A 386 34.39 5.45 1.47
CA TYR A 386 35.68 5.14 0.89
C TYR A 386 36.56 4.35 1.86
N LEU A 387 37.17 3.28 1.38
CA LEU A 387 38.21 2.50 2.06
C LEU A 387 39.46 2.48 1.17
N ARG A 388 40.62 2.87 1.71
CA ARG A 388 41.90 2.92 0.98
C ARG A 388 41.76 3.71 -0.34
N ASP A 389 41.07 4.85 -0.26
CA ASP A 389 40.73 5.77 -1.37
C ASP A 389 39.86 5.18 -2.50
N LYS A 390 39.26 4.00 -2.29
CA LYS A 390 38.29 3.36 -3.18
C LYS A 390 36.86 3.49 -2.66
N LEU A 391 35.91 3.88 -3.51
CA LEU A 391 34.48 3.83 -3.19
C LEU A 391 34.03 2.36 -3.05
N ILE A 392 33.52 2.01 -1.86
CA ILE A 392 33.12 0.63 -1.53
C ILE A 392 31.62 0.47 -1.29
N GLU A 393 30.94 1.53 -0.87
CA GLU A 393 29.51 1.59 -0.60
C GLU A 393 29.05 3.05 -0.79
N TYR A 394 27.81 3.24 -1.22
CA TYR A 394 27.13 4.54 -1.12
C TYR A 394 25.68 4.31 -0.70
N ASN A 395 25.06 5.32 -0.09
CA ASN A 395 23.64 5.31 0.21
C ASN A 395 23.10 6.75 0.27
N PHE A 396 21.79 6.94 0.07
CA PHE A 396 21.17 8.26 -0.03
C PHE A 396 19.84 8.33 0.71
N GLN A 397 19.48 9.54 1.14
CA GLN A 397 18.19 9.87 1.75
C GLN A 397 17.67 11.19 1.17
N THR A 398 16.38 11.45 1.33
CA THR A 398 15.76 12.72 0.93
C THR A 398 15.18 13.44 2.12
N ILE A 399 15.25 14.77 2.10
CA ILE A 399 14.61 15.66 3.06
C ILE A 399 13.55 16.46 2.31
N ARG A 400 12.29 16.31 2.70
CA ARG A 400 11.17 17.03 2.09
C ARG A 400 11.06 18.44 2.68
N VAL A 401 10.94 19.45 1.83
CA VAL A 401 10.74 20.83 2.25
C VAL A 401 9.28 20.99 2.68
N SER A 402 8.98 21.06 3.98
CA SER A 402 7.59 21.14 4.47
C SER A 402 7.29 22.48 5.15
N PRO A 403 6.08 23.03 5.01
CA PRO A 403 5.71 24.26 5.70
C PRO A 403 5.63 24.02 7.22
N PHE A 404 6.07 25.01 8.00
CA PHE A 404 5.75 25.07 9.42
C PHE A 404 4.42 25.82 9.61
N TYR A 405 3.49 25.22 10.35
CA TYR A 405 2.21 25.84 10.70
C TYR A 405 2.45 27.00 11.69
N LEU A 406 2.30 28.23 11.19
CA LEU A 406 2.32 29.45 12.01
C LEU A 406 0.88 29.97 12.15
N PRO A 407 0.26 29.86 13.35
CA PRO A 407 -1.08 30.38 13.61
C PRO A 407 -1.16 31.90 13.36
N LYS A 408 -1.79 32.33 12.26
CA LYS A 408 -2.12 33.74 12.02
C LYS A 408 -3.40 34.13 12.75
N ASP A 409 -3.53 35.40 13.12
CA ASP A 409 -4.77 36.00 13.62
C ASP A 409 -5.10 37.28 12.80
N PRO A 410 -6.23 37.33 12.07
CA PRO A 410 -7.16 36.23 11.84
C PRO A 410 -6.49 35.05 11.11
N ALA A 411 -6.97 33.82 11.37
CA ALA A 411 -6.52 32.65 10.62
C ALA A 411 -6.87 32.78 9.13
N ALA A 412 -6.21 32.02 8.25
CA ALA A 412 -6.51 32.02 6.82
C ALA A 412 -7.95 31.58 6.47
N ASP A 413 -8.41 31.85 5.25
CA ASP A 413 -9.69 31.41 4.68
C ASP A 413 -9.76 29.90 4.46
N ILE A 414 -8.60 29.30 4.16
CA ILE A 414 -8.44 27.86 3.93
C ILE A 414 -7.32 27.29 4.78
N LEU A 415 -7.58 26.15 5.42
CA LEU A 415 -6.54 25.25 5.90
C LEU A 415 -6.28 24.17 4.85
N MET A 416 -5.10 24.15 4.26
CA MET A 416 -4.68 23.06 3.38
C MET A 416 -3.87 22.05 4.18
N VAL A 417 -4.45 20.87 4.38
CA VAL A 417 -3.81 19.73 5.01
C VAL A 417 -3.03 18.96 3.95
N THR A 418 -1.83 18.51 4.31
CA THR A 418 -0.86 17.87 3.42
C THR A 418 -0.20 16.69 4.13
N ASP A 419 0.44 15.81 3.37
CA ASP A 419 1.23 14.69 3.88
C ASP A 419 2.36 14.36 2.90
N GLN A 420 3.17 13.34 3.19
CA GLN A 420 4.25 12.86 2.33
C GLN A 420 3.85 12.53 0.87
N SER A 421 2.56 12.35 0.55
CA SER A 421 2.10 12.07 -0.81
C SER A 421 2.00 13.32 -1.70
N ILE A 422 1.80 14.52 -1.13
CA ILE A 422 1.77 15.75 -1.94
C ILE A 422 3.17 16.05 -2.50
N THR A 423 3.24 16.16 -3.83
CA THR A 423 4.47 16.47 -4.56
C THR A 423 4.59 17.96 -4.83
N ARG A 424 5.82 18.45 -5.11
CA ARG A 424 6.06 19.83 -5.55
C ARG A 424 5.16 20.25 -6.73
N LYS A 425 5.01 19.39 -7.74
CA LYS A 425 4.19 19.65 -8.94
C LYS A 425 2.73 19.91 -8.58
N GLU A 426 2.19 19.04 -7.74
CA GLU A 426 0.82 19.18 -7.24
C GLU A 426 0.65 20.38 -6.31
N PHE A 427 1.62 20.65 -5.42
CA PHE A 427 1.54 21.84 -4.59
C PHE A 427 1.45 23.11 -5.46
N VAL A 428 2.19 23.19 -6.56
CA VAL A 428 2.09 24.31 -7.52
C VAL A 428 0.71 24.34 -8.21
N PHE A 429 0.11 23.19 -8.50
CA PHE A 429 -1.28 23.09 -9.00
C PHE A 429 -2.28 23.67 -7.99
N TRP A 430 -2.22 23.26 -6.72
CA TRP A 430 -3.06 23.80 -5.66
C TRP A 430 -2.81 25.28 -5.41
N GLN A 431 -1.55 25.71 -5.36
CA GLN A 431 -1.17 27.11 -5.18
C GLN A 431 -1.82 27.99 -6.25
N ARG A 432 -1.93 27.52 -7.50
CA ARG A 432 -2.63 28.23 -8.58
C ARG A 432 -4.14 28.28 -8.38
N ILE A 433 -4.78 27.18 -8.02
CA ILE A 433 -6.22 27.14 -7.71
C ILE A 433 -6.56 28.13 -6.59
N LEU A 434 -5.76 28.12 -5.53
CA LEU A 434 -5.91 28.98 -4.36
C LEU A 434 -5.62 30.46 -4.69
N THR A 435 -4.65 30.73 -5.56
CA THR A 435 -4.35 32.09 -6.05
C THR A 435 -5.46 32.62 -6.97
N LEU A 436 -6.00 31.82 -7.91
CA LEU A 436 -7.15 32.22 -8.74
C LEU A 436 -8.40 32.43 -7.89
N ALA A 437 -8.61 31.59 -6.87
CA ALA A 437 -9.67 31.73 -5.89
C ALA A 437 -9.40 32.86 -4.87
N ASP A 438 -8.26 33.56 -4.96
CA ASP A 438 -7.89 34.76 -4.21
C ASP A 438 -8.19 34.66 -2.70
N VAL A 439 -7.83 33.51 -2.14
CA VAL A 439 -8.02 33.14 -0.73
C VAL A 439 -6.70 33.10 0.02
N THR A 440 -6.73 33.47 1.29
CA THR A 440 -5.60 33.23 2.18
C THR A 440 -5.55 31.75 2.59
N VAL A 441 -4.33 31.21 2.74
CA VAL A 441 -4.12 29.78 3.04
C VAL A 441 -3.10 29.61 4.16
N ASP A 442 -3.41 28.72 5.11
CA ASP A 442 -2.48 28.15 6.08
C ASP A 442 -2.28 26.66 5.79
N PHE A 443 -1.10 26.11 6.11
CA PHE A 443 -0.75 24.73 5.80
C PHE A 443 -0.56 23.89 7.06
N TRP A 444 -1.11 22.68 7.06
CA TRP A 444 -0.85 21.66 8.08
C TRP A 444 -0.27 20.42 7.41
N ASP A 445 0.95 20.02 7.78
CA ASP A 445 1.57 18.81 7.22
C ASP A 445 1.55 17.68 8.24
N THR A 446 0.73 16.66 7.96
CA THR A 446 0.52 15.52 8.86
C THR A 446 1.74 14.62 9.00
N SER A 447 2.61 14.56 7.99
CA SER A 447 3.88 13.83 8.06
C SER A 447 4.93 14.62 8.86
N ARG A 448 4.87 15.95 8.82
CA ARG A 448 5.69 16.81 9.69
C ARG A 448 5.27 16.73 11.16
N TYR A 449 3.97 16.68 11.44
CA TYR A 449 3.43 16.69 12.81
C TYR A 449 3.10 15.29 13.36
N ASN A 450 3.39 14.21 12.63
CA ASN A 450 3.02 12.83 12.96
C ASN A 450 1.50 12.62 13.18
N GLY A 451 0.64 13.43 12.56
CA GLY A 451 -0.81 13.34 12.75
C GLY A 451 -1.60 14.57 12.29
N PHE A 452 -2.92 14.48 12.41
CA PHE A 452 -3.86 15.53 12.03
C PHE A 452 -4.17 16.47 13.21
N SER A 453 -4.63 15.93 14.33
CA SER A 453 -4.89 16.68 15.59
C SER A 453 -4.18 16.09 16.80
N VAL A 454 -3.81 14.82 16.68
CA VAL A 454 -3.14 13.99 17.69
C VAL A 454 -1.88 13.44 17.05
N ASP A 455 -0.75 13.66 17.70
CA ASP A 455 0.51 13.02 17.34
C ASP A 455 0.38 11.53 17.58
N THR A 456 0.42 10.74 16.51
CA THR A 456 0.24 9.29 16.52
C THR A 456 1.33 8.55 17.31
N THR A 457 2.50 9.17 17.53
CA THR A 457 3.60 8.57 18.28
C THR A 457 3.42 8.74 19.80
N THR A 458 2.89 9.89 20.24
CA THR A 458 2.66 10.17 21.68
C THR A 458 1.22 9.98 22.13
N ASN A 459 0.28 9.82 21.18
CA ASN A 459 -1.16 9.83 21.35
C ASN A 459 -1.68 11.06 22.15
N LYS A 460 -1.03 12.20 21.98
CA LYS A 460 -1.39 13.50 22.59
C LYS A 460 -1.80 14.50 21.52
N ARG A 461 -2.75 15.38 21.85
CA ARG A 461 -3.10 16.52 20.99
C ARG A 461 -1.90 17.45 20.81
N HIS A 462 -1.76 18.02 19.62
CA HIS A 462 -0.69 18.98 19.35
C HIS A 462 -0.86 20.23 20.23
N PRO A 463 0.22 20.77 20.83
CA PRO A 463 0.14 21.94 21.72
C PRO A 463 -0.22 23.22 20.96
N VAL A 464 0.13 23.29 19.68
CA VAL A 464 -0.35 24.27 18.71
C VAL A 464 -1.15 23.48 17.68
N SER A 465 -2.45 23.74 17.58
CA SER A 465 -3.38 23.01 16.73
C SER A 465 -4.11 23.96 15.78
N TRP A 466 -4.57 23.41 14.66
CA TRP A 466 -5.51 24.06 13.75
C TRP A 466 -6.95 24.02 14.28
N GLU A 467 -7.24 23.11 15.22
CA GLU A 467 -8.55 22.81 15.77
C GLU A 467 -9.29 24.08 16.27
N GLY A 468 -10.57 24.23 15.93
CA GLY A 468 -11.41 25.37 16.32
C GLY A 468 -11.11 26.70 15.59
N ARG A 469 -9.90 26.90 15.08
CA ARG A 469 -9.45 28.16 14.44
C ARG A 469 -10.04 28.42 13.05
N TYR A 470 -10.52 27.38 12.39
CA TYR A 470 -11.11 27.43 11.04
C TYR A 470 -12.64 27.29 11.04
N ALA A 471 -13.31 27.54 12.17
CA ALA A 471 -14.77 27.59 12.23
C ALA A 471 -15.36 28.61 11.23
N GLY A 472 -16.33 28.17 10.43
CA GLY A 472 -16.89 28.93 9.31
C GLY A 472 -15.96 29.05 8.09
N LYS A 473 -15.00 28.14 7.91
CA LYS A 473 -13.98 28.18 6.85
C LYS A 473 -13.77 26.82 6.19
N MET A 474 -12.97 26.81 5.11
CA MET A 474 -12.71 25.62 4.32
C MET A 474 -11.47 24.87 4.82
N ILE A 475 -11.55 23.55 4.90
CA ILE A 475 -10.40 22.65 5.01
C ILE A 475 -10.32 21.87 3.69
N ILE A 476 -9.12 21.83 3.10
CA ILE A 476 -8.80 20.97 1.95
C ILE A 476 -7.83 19.91 2.43
N TYR A 477 -8.11 18.63 2.17
CA TYR A 477 -7.21 17.52 2.49
C TYR A 477 -7.06 16.61 1.26
N PRO A 478 -6.07 16.88 0.38
CA PRO A 478 -5.71 15.97 -0.70
C PRO A 478 -5.15 14.67 -0.11
N TYR A 479 -5.43 13.54 -0.75
CA TYR A 479 -5.04 12.18 -0.29
C TYR A 479 -5.45 11.89 1.16
N THR A 480 -6.68 12.24 1.51
CA THR A 480 -7.18 12.11 2.88
C THR A 480 -6.93 10.72 3.46
N ASN A 481 -6.02 10.61 4.42
CA ASN A 481 -5.96 9.44 5.30
C ASN A 481 -6.99 9.60 6.41
N LEU A 482 -8.18 9.03 6.20
CA LEU A 482 -9.30 9.08 7.13
C LEU A 482 -8.95 8.53 8.52
N ASP A 483 -8.04 7.55 8.62
CA ASP A 483 -7.64 6.94 9.90
C ASP A 483 -6.94 7.94 10.85
N LEU A 484 -6.43 9.06 10.33
CA LEU A 484 -5.84 10.14 11.13
C LEU A 484 -6.86 11.17 11.62
N LEU A 485 -8.08 11.17 11.08
CA LEU A 485 -9.10 12.20 11.27
C LEU A 485 -10.11 11.79 12.35
N TRP A 486 -10.10 12.46 13.51
CA TRP A 486 -11.02 12.13 14.59
C TRP A 486 -12.35 12.90 14.44
N GLY A 487 -13.48 12.21 14.63
CA GLY A 487 -14.81 12.80 14.46
C GLY A 487 -15.09 14.03 15.36
N ILE A 488 -14.47 14.11 16.53
CA ILE A 488 -14.57 15.27 17.44
C ILE A 488 -13.92 16.54 16.86
N ASP A 489 -12.85 16.40 16.06
CA ASP A 489 -12.15 17.54 15.46
C ASP A 489 -12.97 18.09 14.29
N ILE A 490 -13.59 17.18 13.51
CA ILE A 490 -14.59 17.51 12.50
C ILE A 490 -15.76 18.26 13.16
N ALA A 491 -16.30 17.74 14.28
CA ALA A 491 -17.39 18.40 15.00
C ALA A 491 -17.00 19.81 15.47
N ARG A 492 -15.81 19.97 16.07
CA ARG A 492 -15.28 21.28 16.49
C ARG A 492 -15.00 22.21 15.31
N GLN A 493 -14.66 21.69 14.13
CA GLN A 493 -14.55 22.48 12.90
C GLN A 493 -15.91 23.03 12.44
N PHE A 494 -17.01 22.32 12.64
CA PHE A 494 -18.36 22.80 12.29
C PHE A 494 -19.05 23.61 13.39
N HIS A 495 -18.63 23.49 14.65
CA HIS A 495 -19.31 24.08 15.83
C HIS A 495 -18.45 25.05 16.66
N GLY A 496 -17.17 25.22 16.33
CA GLY A 496 -16.20 25.92 17.17
C GLY A 496 -15.85 25.15 18.46
N GLU A 497 -15.04 25.77 19.32
CA GLU A 497 -14.61 25.15 20.58
C GLU A 497 -15.80 24.86 21.52
N ASN A 498 -16.77 25.79 21.57
CA ASN A 498 -17.94 25.79 22.47
C ASN A 498 -19.09 24.84 22.05
N HIS A 499 -18.79 23.81 21.26
CA HIS A 499 -19.76 22.86 20.68
C HIS A 499 -20.69 22.12 21.67
N ARG A 500 -20.43 22.17 22.99
CA ARG A 500 -21.23 21.48 24.02
C ARG A 500 -22.30 22.34 24.68
N ASP A 501 -22.03 23.63 24.88
CA ASP A 501 -22.77 24.45 25.85
C ASP A 501 -23.36 25.77 25.29
N GLY A 502 -23.04 26.13 24.05
CA GLY A 502 -23.61 27.31 23.40
C GLY A 502 -24.92 27.02 22.65
N PRO A 503 -25.88 27.98 22.57
CA PRO A 503 -26.92 27.90 21.55
C PRO A 503 -26.24 27.88 20.17
N LEU A 504 -26.73 27.03 19.27
CA LEU A 504 -26.25 26.95 17.88
C LEU A 504 -26.52 28.27 17.15
N GLN A 505 -25.62 29.23 17.31
CA GLN A 505 -25.49 30.33 16.36
C GLN A 505 -25.17 29.69 15.00
N GLU A 506 -25.88 30.11 13.96
CA GLU A 506 -25.61 29.71 12.58
C GLU A 506 -24.28 30.36 12.16
N GLN A 507 -23.16 29.79 12.63
CA GLN A 507 -21.84 30.17 12.17
C GLN A 507 -21.72 29.80 10.70
N ASN A 508 -21.16 30.72 9.91
CA ASN A 508 -21.21 30.69 8.46
C ASN A 508 -20.36 29.57 7.85
N SER A 509 -20.97 28.38 7.78
CA SER A 509 -20.63 27.25 6.90
C SER A 509 -19.13 26.90 6.83
N SER A 510 -18.65 26.07 7.76
CA SER A 510 -17.40 25.34 7.48
C SER A 510 -17.63 24.37 6.31
N MET A 511 -16.59 24.08 5.53
CA MET A 511 -16.60 22.97 4.58
C MET A 511 -15.32 22.15 4.73
N VAL A 512 -15.44 20.84 4.59
CA VAL A 512 -14.29 19.95 4.38
C VAL A 512 -14.34 19.39 2.94
N LEU A 513 -13.25 19.57 2.19
CA LEU A 513 -13.00 18.96 0.87
C LEU A 513 -12.00 17.83 1.05
N LEU A 514 -12.42 16.60 0.78
CA LEU A 514 -11.57 15.41 0.79
C LEU A 514 -11.36 14.94 -0.65
N LEU A 515 -10.10 14.84 -1.09
CA LEU A 515 -9.78 14.10 -2.32
C LEU A 515 -9.22 12.73 -1.92
N PRO A 516 -9.82 11.61 -2.35
CA PRO A 516 -9.28 10.28 -2.10
C PRO A 516 -8.00 10.07 -2.95
N PRO A 517 -7.08 9.19 -2.51
CA PRO A 517 -5.83 8.96 -3.22
C PRO A 517 -6.04 8.30 -4.58
N SER A 518 -5.46 8.90 -5.63
CA SER A 518 -5.62 8.46 -7.03
C SER A 518 -4.78 7.24 -7.45
N GLN A 519 -4.02 6.63 -6.52
CA GLN A 519 -3.18 5.47 -6.82
C GLN A 519 -3.90 4.15 -6.50
N PRO A 520 -4.14 3.27 -7.50
CA PRO A 520 -4.43 1.87 -7.20
C PRO A 520 -3.17 1.23 -6.57
N ARG A 521 -3.30 0.74 -5.32
CA ARG A 521 -2.22 -0.04 -4.69
C ARG A 521 -1.85 -1.22 -5.57
N ALA A 522 -0.55 -1.53 -5.64
CA ALA A 522 -0.04 -2.63 -6.45
C ALA A 522 -0.78 -3.95 -6.15
N PRO A 523 -1.13 -4.75 -7.16
CA PRO A 523 -1.95 -5.95 -7.00
C PRO A 523 -1.23 -6.99 -6.13
N GLY A 524 -1.63 -7.06 -4.85
CA GLY A 524 -0.97 -7.91 -3.85
C GLY A 524 -1.04 -7.38 -2.42
N GLN A 525 -1.20 -6.06 -2.22
CA GLN A 525 -1.62 -5.54 -0.90
C GLN A 525 -3.13 -5.74 -0.72
N GLY A 526 -3.52 -6.15 0.50
CA GLY A 526 -4.84 -6.73 0.76
C GLY A 526 -6.03 -5.86 0.35
N SER A 527 -7.13 -6.53 -0.05
CA SER A 527 -8.35 -5.90 -0.56
C SER A 527 -9.04 -5.04 0.51
N TYR A 528 -8.67 -3.77 0.57
CA TYR A 528 -9.64 -2.74 0.92
C TYR A 528 -10.66 -2.68 -0.21
N THR A 529 -11.92 -2.92 0.14
CA THR A 529 -13.05 -2.55 -0.70
C THR A 529 -13.01 -1.06 -0.99
N ASP A 530 -13.53 -0.64 -2.13
CA ASP A 530 -13.54 0.76 -2.58
C ASP A 530 -13.81 1.76 -1.45
N LEU A 531 -13.01 2.83 -1.40
CA LEU A 531 -13.14 3.98 -0.49
C LEU A 531 -14.39 4.85 -0.82
N GLY A 532 -15.53 4.21 -1.06
CA GLY A 532 -16.82 4.88 -1.14
C GLY A 532 -17.33 5.31 0.23
N ASP A 533 -18.42 6.06 0.23
CA ASP A 533 -19.03 6.76 1.39
C ASP A 533 -19.08 5.96 2.71
N LYS A 534 -19.17 4.63 2.62
CA LYS A 534 -19.28 3.71 3.77
C LYS A 534 -18.16 3.87 4.80
N ASP A 535 -16.91 4.13 4.38
CA ASP A 535 -15.80 4.30 5.33
C ASP A 535 -15.72 5.73 5.90
N VAL A 536 -16.02 6.76 5.10
CA VAL A 536 -16.22 8.14 5.61
C VAL A 536 -17.35 8.17 6.66
N ILE A 537 -18.47 7.51 6.37
CA ILE A 537 -19.61 7.36 7.29
C ILE A 537 -19.24 6.54 8.53
N ARG A 538 -18.39 5.51 8.41
CA ARG A 538 -17.89 4.71 9.55
C ARG A 538 -17.08 5.59 10.50
N HIS A 539 -16.15 6.40 9.99
CA HIS A 539 -15.32 7.28 10.83
C HIS A 539 -16.12 8.44 11.42
N LEU A 540 -17.07 9.02 10.66
CA LEU A 540 -18.02 10.02 11.19
C LEU A 540 -18.98 9.46 12.25
N ALA A 541 -19.19 8.14 12.29
CA ALA A 541 -19.99 7.44 13.30
C ALA A 541 -19.16 6.86 14.47
N ALA A 542 -17.83 7.05 14.49
CA ALA A 542 -16.94 6.45 15.47
C ALA A 542 -16.93 7.18 16.83
N VAL A 543 -17.93 6.82 17.65
CA VAL A 543 -17.94 6.69 19.12
C VAL A 543 -16.96 7.56 19.94
N ASP A 544 -17.54 8.53 20.66
CA ASP A 544 -16.99 9.07 21.91
C ASP A 544 -17.36 8.10 23.06
N GLU A 545 -16.39 7.53 23.79
CA GLU A 545 -16.70 6.87 25.08
C GLU A 545 -17.02 7.95 26.11
N ALA A 546 -18.25 7.93 26.64
CA ALA A 546 -18.66 8.88 27.67
C ALA A 546 -18.02 8.52 29.03
N VAL A 547 -16.94 9.21 29.39
CA VAL A 547 -16.46 9.23 30.79
C VAL A 547 -17.41 10.10 31.60
N THR A 548 -18.48 9.50 32.12
CA THR A 548 -19.34 10.13 33.14
C THR A 548 -18.69 10.03 34.50
N LEU A 549 -18.14 11.14 34.98
CA LEU A 549 -17.94 11.35 36.42
C LEU A 549 -19.32 11.43 37.09
N PRO A 550 -19.59 10.69 38.18
CA PRO A 550 -20.91 10.74 38.82
C PRO A 550 -21.09 12.04 39.61
N GLU A 551 -21.98 12.91 39.15
CA GLU A 551 -22.61 13.90 40.04
C GLU A 551 -23.57 13.17 40.99
N ASN A 552 -23.53 13.52 42.28
CA ASN A 552 -24.40 12.98 43.34
C ASN A 552 -24.22 11.50 43.74
N THR A 553 -22.98 11.05 44.01
CA THR A 553 -22.77 9.97 45.00
C THR A 553 -22.44 10.56 46.37
N THR A 554 -23.34 10.38 47.34
CA THR A 554 -23.11 10.77 48.74
C THR A 554 -22.02 9.91 49.38
N TYR A 555 -20.99 10.56 49.90
CA TYR A 555 -19.91 9.91 50.64
C TYR A 555 -20.41 9.48 52.02
N SER A 556 -20.57 8.17 52.26
CA SER A 556 -20.69 7.63 53.62
C SER A 556 -19.29 7.40 54.18
N GLY A 557 -18.82 8.35 55.00
CA GLY A 557 -17.51 8.25 55.63
C GLY A 557 -17.43 7.10 56.64
N PHE A 558 -16.36 6.31 56.54
CA PHE A 558 -15.78 5.66 57.70
C PHE A 558 -14.46 6.35 58.03
N HIS A 559 -14.40 7.02 59.18
CA HIS A 559 -13.14 7.49 59.75
C HIS A 559 -12.26 6.28 60.10
N LEU A 560 -11.06 6.22 59.52
CA LEU A 560 -9.89 5.72 60.21
C LEU A 560 -8.77 6.76 60.06
N THR A 561 -8.09 7.03 61.17
CA THR A 561 -7.22 8.18 61.38
C THR A 561 -5.84 8.00 60.75
N HIS A 562 -5.25 9.11 60.29
CA HIS A 562 -3.79 9.23 60.16
C HIS A 562 -3.12 9.04 61.54
N PRO A 563 -1.88 8.56 61.55
CA PRO A 563 -0.84 9.42 62.13
C PRO A 563 0.40 9.61 61.23
N GLU A 564 0.77 10.89 61.10
CA GLU A 564 2.12 11.48 61.24
C GLU A 564 3.37 11.00 60.43
N ALA A 565 4.01 12.04 59.84
CA ALA A 565 5.46 12.31 59.74
C ALA A 565 6.35 11.60 58.67
N GLY A 566 7.01 12.43 57.84
CA GLY A 566 8.16 12.05 57.00
C GLY A 566 8.28 12.85 55.67
N PRO A 567 9.33 13.68 55.45
CA PRO A 567 9.52 14.49 54.23
C PRO A 567 10.39 13.78 53.14
N PRO A 568 10.63 14.38 51.95
CA PRO A 568 10.79 13.61 50.71
C PRO A 568 12.24 13.49 50.18
N GLU A 569 12.67 12.29 49.78
CA GLU A 569 13.94 12.11 49.07
C GLU A 569 13.89 11.09 47.92
N THR A 570 14.48 11.52 46.78
CA THR A 570 15.19 10.72 45.76
C THR A 570 14.57 9.42 45.21
N CYS A 571 14.07 9.47 43.97
CA CYS A 571 14.06 8.31 43.07
C CYS A 571 15.25 8.38 42.10
N SER A 572 16.27 7.55 42.36
CA SER A 572 17.45 7.39 41.52
C SER A 572 17.18 6.53 40.29
N PHE A 573 17.69 6.97 39.13
CA PHE A 573 17.94 6.11 37.97
C PHE A 573 19.03 5.08 38.29
N ILE A 574 18.89 3.84 37.79
CA ILE A 574 19.87 3.13 36.91
C ILE A 574 19.33 1.72 36.52
N PRO A 575 19.64 1.19 35.32
CA PRO A 575 18.88 0.09 34.69
C PRO A 575 19.63 -1.26 34.69
N SER A 576 19.02 -2.33 34.16
CA SER A 576 19.74 -3.41 33.45
C SER A 576 18.84 -4.46 32.76
N PHE A 577 19.43 -5.17 31.79
CA PHE A 577 18.95 -6.33 31.01
C PHE A 577 17.85 -6.05 29.97
N ILE A 578 18.18 -5.93 28.68
CA ILE A 578 18.66 -6.98 27.75
C ILE A 578 17.66 -8.13 27.62
N LEU A 579 16.95 -8.16 26.48
CA LEU A 579 16.73 -9.35 25.66
C LEU A 579 16.09 -8.93 24.32
N ASP A 580 16.78 -9.23 23.22
CA ASP A 580 16.18 -9.41 21.88
C ASP A 580 15.30 -10.70 21.94
N PRO A 581 14.21 -10.86 21.15
CA PRO A 581 14.43 -11.18 19.74
C PRO A 581 13.37 -10.68 18.74
N ILE A 582 13.82 -10.59 17.49
CA ILE A 582 13.11 -10.89 16.24
C ILE A 582 11.94 -11.88 16.44
N PHE A 583 10.69 -11.43 16.26
CA PHE A 583 9.62 -12.20 15.58
C PHE A 583 8.42 -11.32 15.21
N LYS A 584 7.96 -11.41 13.95
CA LYS A 584 6.66 -10.86 13.54
C LYS A 584 5.53 -11.61 14.27
N ARG A 585 4.62 -10.91 14.95
CA ARG A 585 3.30 -11.45 15.32
C ARG A 585 2.24 -10.36 15.48
N GLU A 586 1.16 -10.51 14.73
CA GLU A 586 -0.11 -9.83 14.96
C GLU A 586 -0.71 -10.26 16.32
N GLY A 587 -1.47 -9.37 16.96
CA GLY A 587 -2.39 -9.77 18.03
C GLY A 587 -2.11 -9.24 19.44
N ALA A 588 -2.16 -7.91 19.63
CA ALA A 588 -2.32 -7.33 20.98
C ALA A 588 -3.76 -7.53 21.49
N ARG A 589 -3.98 -8.54 22.36
CA ARG A 589 -5.26 -8.71 23.08
C ARG A 589 -5.35 -7.75 24.27
N ARG A 590 -6.43 -6.97 24.38
CA ARG A 590 -6.75 -6.12 25.54
C ARG A 590 -6.98 -6.98 26.81
N PRO A 591 -6.44 -6.61 28.00
CA PRO A 591 -6.47 -7.47 29.19
C PRO A 591 -7.53 -7.11 30.25
N TYR A 592 -8.76 -6.74 29.88
CA TYR A 592 -9.86 -6.53 30.84
C TYR A 592 -11.17 -7.18 30.34
N LEU A 593 -11.59 -8.25 31.01
CA LEU A 593 -12.85 -8.97 30.70
C LEU A 593 -13.40 -9.84 31.86
N GLY A 594 -12.71 -9.86 33.01
CA GLY A 594 -13.04 -10.73 34.15
C GLY A 594 -13.86 -10.05 35.26
N TRP A 595 -13.65 -8.75 35.49
CA TRP A 595 -14.31 -7.99 36.57
C TRP A 595 -15.74 -7.58 36.18
N GLU A 596 -15.94 -7.08 34.96
CA GLU A 596 -17.24 -6.66 34.43
C GLU A 596 -18.27 -7.78 34.42
N LYS A 597 -17.86 -9.01 34.06
CA LYS A 597 -18.71 -10.22 34.10
C LYS A 597 -19.23 -10.57 35.50
N LYS A 598 -18.58 -10.11 36.58
CA LYS A 598 -19.08 -10.28 37.96
C LYS A 598 -20.07 -9.18 38.34
N GLN A 599 -19.92 -7.95 37.84
CA GLN A 599 -20.87 -6.87 38.08
C GLN A 599 -22.18 -7.07 37.30
N LEU A 600 -22.09 -7.44 36.02
CA LEU A 600 -23.27 -7.73 35.18
C LEU A 600 -24.17 -8.82 35.80
N LYS A 601 -23.58 -9.93 36.26
CA LYS A 601 -24.33 -11.01 36.95
C LYS A 601 -24.94 -10.61 38.30
N LYS A 602 -24.48 -9.51 38.91
CA LYS A 602 -25.06 -8.97 40.14
C LYS A 602 -26.30 -8.13 39.81
N VAL A 603 -26.21 -7.26 38.81
CA VAL A 603 -27.32 -6.44 38.31
C VAL A 603 -28.46 -7.29 37.73
N GLU A 604 -28.14 -8.35 36.96
CA GLU A 604 -29.13 -9.33 36.47
C GLU A 604 -29.91 -10.03 37.60
N LYS A 605 -29.32 -10.14 38.80
CA LYS A 605 -29.93 -10.83 39.95
C LYS A 605 -30.72 -9.87 40.86
N GLU A 606 -30.34 -8.60 40.90
CA GLU A 606 -30.94 -7.58 41.78
C GLU A 606 -32.11 -6.84 41.12
N THR A 607 -32.21 -6.83 39.78
CA THR A 607 -33.33 -6.22 39.02
C THR A 607 -33.76 -7.07 37.80
N PRO A 608 -34.73 -8.00 37.94
CA PRO A 608 -35.12 -8.92 36.86
C PRO A 608 -35.94 -8.29 35.72
N SER A 609 -36.32 -7.02 35.81
CA SER A 609 -37.28 -6.35 34.92
C SER A 609 -36.64 -5.49 33.82
N GLN A 610 -35.31 -5.46 33.70
CA GLN A 610 -34.61 -4.78 32.60
C GLN A 610 -33.53 -5.69 31.98
N SER A 611 -33.94 -6.47 30.98
CA SER A 611 -33.03 -7.30 30.19
C SER A 611 -32.32 -6.48 29.10
N ALA A 612 -31.06 -6.11 29.33
CA ALA A 612 -30.20 -5.52 28.31
C ALA A 612 -29.28 -6.60 27.70
N THR A 613 -29.65 -7.14 26.54
CA THR A 613 -28.84 -8.11 25.79
C THR A 613 -28.13 -7.43 24.63
N VAL A 614 -26.80 -7.35 24.69
CA VAL A 614 -25.96 -6.74 23.64
C VAL A 614 -25.48 -7.81 22.66
N LEU A 615 -25.87 -7.67 21.39
CA LEU A 615 -25.38 -8.45 20.25
C LEU A 615 -25.17 -7.52 19.04
N THR A 616 -24.06 -7.70 18.32
CA THR A 616 -23.64 -6.85 17.18
C THR A 616 -23.63 -7.63 15.87
N ARG A 617 -23.95 -6.98 14.73
CA ARG A 617 -23.39 -7.39 13.43
C ARG A 617 -23.35 -6.29 12.37
N THR A 618 -22.37 -6.42 11.46
CA THR A 618 -22.13 -5.65 10.23
C THR A 618 -23.22 -5.84 9.17
N THR A 619 -23.46 -4.80 8.36
CA THR A 619 -24.43 -4.77 7.26
C THR A 619 -23.77 -4.91 5.88
N ASN A 620 -24.44 -5.61 4.96
CA ASN A 620 -24.26 -5.45 3.52
C ASN A 620 -25.58 -4.94 2.94
N ILE A 621 -25.55 -3.95 2.04
CA ILE A 621 -26.73 -3.19 1.62
C ILE A 621 -26.99 -3.38 0.13
N THR A 622 -27.78 -4.41 -0.21
CA THR A 622 -28.37 -4.58 -1.54
C THR A 622 -29.74 -5.25 -1.45
N SER A 623 -30.77 -4.58 -1.99
CA SER A 623 -32.12 -5.07 -2.32
C SER A 623 -33.14 -5.33 -1.18
N ASN A 624 -34.42 -5.13 -1.54
CA ASN A 624 -35.58 -5.15 -0.65
C ASN A 624 -36.02 -6.57 -0.27
N GLY A 625 -36.32 -6.79 1.02
CA GLY A 625 -36.98 -8.03 1.50
C GLY A 625 -37.38 -7.92 2.96
N LEU A 626 -38.64 -8.19 3.28
CA LEU A 626 -39.21 -8.03 4.62
C LEU A 626 -38.69 -9.12 5.59
N PHE A 627 -38.02 -8.75 6.68
CA PHE A 627 -37.68 -9.68 7.77
C PHE A 627 -37.88 -9.07 9.17
N ARG A 628 -38.30 -9.91 10.13
CA ARG A 628 -38.53 -9.56 11.55
C ARG A 628 -37.25 -9.71 12.39
N PHE A 629 -37.22 -8.99 13.52
CA PHE A 629 -36.04 -8.62 14.32
C PHE A 629 -35.47 -9.66 15.31
N ASN A 630 -34.24 -9.39 15.79
CA ASN A 630 -33.75 -9.34 17.20
C ASN A 630 -32.19 -9.33 17.20
N TYR A 631 -31.40 -8.66 18.05
CA TYR A 631 -31.56 -7.54 19.02
C TYR A 631 -30.16 -6.92 19.30
N GLY A 632 -30.05 -5.66 19.75
CA GLY A 632 -28.80 -5.04 20.25
C GLY A 632 -28.62 -3.55 19.84
N GLN A 633 -28.05 -2.70 20.71
CA GLN A 633 -28.00 -1.23 20.51
C GLN A 633 -26.56 -0.66 20.61
N VAL A 634 -26.20 0.22 19.68
CA VAL A 634 -24.99 1.08 19.71
C VAL A 634 -25.45 2.53 19.87
N ASP A 635 -24.82 3.29 20.77
CA ASP A 635 -25.11 4.72 20.92
C ASP A 635 -24.35 5.52 19.84
N ILE A 636 -24.91 5.54 18.63
CA ILE A 636 -24.40 6.35 17.53
C ILE A 636 -24.73 7.82 17.83
N ARG A 637 -23.81 8.50 18.51
CA ARG A 637 -23.83 9.96 18.64
C ARG A 637 -23.60 10.57 17.27
N ARG A 638 -24.71 10.85 16.58
CA ARG A 638 -24.70 11.64 15.34
C ARG A 638 -24.04 12.98 15.64
N ILE A 639 -22.93 13.28 14.96
CA ILE A 639 -22.38 14.64 14.93
C ILE A 639 -23.50 15.53 14.35
N PRO A 640 -24.02 16.53 15.09
CA PRO A 640 -25.20 17.29 14.69
C PRO A 640 -24.81 18.41 13.72
N LEU A 641 -24.25 18.04 12.57
CA LEU A 641 -23.83 18.97 11.52
C LEU A 641 -24.95 19.98 11.23
N LEU A 642 -24.61 21.28 11.23
CA LEU A 642 -25.52 22.34 10.80
C LEU A 642 -25.99 22.03 9.36
N ARG A 643 -27.23 22.36 8.98
CA ARG A 643 -27.71 22.13 7.59
C ARG A 643 -26.88 22.88 6.54
N SER A 644 -26.20 23.94 6.96
CA SER A 644 -25.27 24.73 6.15
C SER A 644 -23.90 24.06 5.94
N SER A 645 -23.56 23.03 6.74
CA SER A 645 -22.32 22.27 6.67
C SER A 645 -22.24 21.52 5.35
N LYS A 646 -21.11 21.65 4.66
CA LYS A 646 -20.81 20.86 3.47
C LYS A 646 -19.64 19.91 3.75
N LEU A 647 -19.77 18.68 3.27
CA LEU A 647 -18.67 17.75 3.09
C LEU A 647 -18.67 17.43 1.60
N LEU A 648 -17.54 17.66 0.93
CA LEU A 648 -17.40 17.33 -0.49
C LEU A 648 -16.32 16.26 -0.62
N VAL A 649 -16.68 15.15 -1.26
CA VAL A 649 -15.75 14.13 -1.72
C VAL A 649 -15.78 14.19 -3.25
N VAL A 650 -14.63 14.44 -3.85
CA VAL A 650 -14.46 14.46 -5.31
C VAL A 650 -13.62 13.25 -5.66
N ASP A 651 -14.23 12.22 -6.25
CA ASP A 651 -13.58 10.95 -6.47
C ASP A 651 -12.70 10.98 -7.74
N GLY A 652 -11.52 10.36 -7.66
CA GLY A 652 -10.62 10.11 -8.78
C GLY A 652 -10.84 8.76 -9.45
N ALA A 653 -11.82 7.96 -9.03
CA ALA A 653 -12.04 6.58 -9.48
C ALA A 653 -12.57 6.42 -10.92
N GLY A 654 -12.77 7.51 -11.68
CA GLY A 654 -13.24 7.51 -13.08
C GLY A 654 -12.27 6.89 -14.12
N GLY A 655 -11.36 6.01 -13.71
CA GLY A 655 -10.40 5.30 -14.58
C GLY A 655 -9.25 6.16 -15.11
N SER A 656 -9.47 7.45 -15.33
CA SER A 656 -8.39 8.44 -15.35
C SER A 656 -8.00 8.72 -13.91
N ALA A 657 -6.82 8.25 -13.49
CA ALA A 657 -6.21 8.78 -12.28
C ALA A 657 -6.23 10.31 -12.35
N LEU A 658 -6.41 10.98 -11.20
CA LEU A 658 -5.99 12.37 -11.01
C LEU A 658 -4.46 12.44 -11.09
N SER A 659 -3.98 12.21 -12.31
CA SER A 659 -2.64 12.39 -12.80
C SER A 659 -2.47 13.88 -13.00
N LEU A 660 -2.10 14.56 -11.93
CA LEU A 660 -1.60 15.93 -11.92
C LEU A 660 -0.20 15.96 -12.57
N SER A 661 -0.10 15.39 -13.77
CA SER A 661 1.11 15.35 -14.59
C SER A 661 1.37 16.73 -15.15
N SER A 662 2.65 17.09 -15.22
CA SER A 662 3.15 18.30 -15.86
C SER A 662 2.85 18.37 -17.37
N ASP A 663 2.43 17.27 -17.98
CA ASP A 663 2.16 17.17 -19.42
C ASP A 663 0.75 17.68 -19.77
N ASP A 664 -0.09 17.98 -18.77
CA ASP A 664 -1.37 18.64 -18.97
C ASP A 664 -1.12 20.11 -19.36
N LEU A 665 -1.07 20.37 -20.68
CA LEU A 665 -0.75 21.67 -21.29
C LEU A 665 -1.60 22.85 -20.77
N HIS A 666 -2.76 22.55 -20.19
CA HIS A 666 -3.66 23.50 -19.53
C HIS A 666 -3.14 23.99 -18.16
N LEU A 667 -2.01 23.49 -17.68
CA LEU A 667 -1.25 24.02 -16.54
C LEU A 667 -0.14 25.01 -16.97
N ASN A 668 -0.17 25.53 -18.19
CA ASN A 668 0.65 26.69 -18.54
C ASN A 668 0.09 27.96 -17.87
N ALA A 669 0.92 28.71 -17.12
CA ALA A 669 0.47 29.95 -16.47
C ALA A 669 0.04 31.05 -17.46
N ALA A 670 0.41 30.90 -18.74
CA ALA A 670 0.01 31.80 -19.82
C ALA A 670 -1.33 31.44 -20.51
N SER A 671 -2.00 30.32 -20.16
CA SER A 671 -3.28 29.98 -20.79
C SER A 671 -4.42 30.78 -20.18
N SER A 672 -4.91 31.79 -20.90
CA SER A 672 -6.12 32.54 -20.56
C SER A 672 -7.41 31.69 -20.66
N GLU A 673 -7.35 30.51 -21.29
CA GLU A 673 -8.49 29.62 -21.48
C GLU A 673 -8.24 28.24 -20.86
N VAL A 674 -9.16 27.79 -20.00
CA VAL A 674 -9.10 26.48 -19.35
C VAL A 674 -10.38 25.68 -19.66
N PRO A 675 -10.32 24.41 -20.09
CA PRO A 675 -11.52 23.59 -20.20
C PRO A 675 -12.12 23.34 -18.80
N LEU A 676 -13.39 23.69 -18.59
CA LEU A 676 -14.06 23.49 -17.30
C LEU A 676 -14.17 22.00 -16.93
N ALA A 677 -14.24 21.13 -17.93
CA ALA A 677 -14.23 19.66 -17.77
C ALA A 677 -12.83 19.08 -17.50
N SER A 678 -11.76 19.89 -17.46
CA SER A 678 -10.44 19.44 -17.03
C SER A 678 -10.40 19.23 -15.51
N ASN A 679 -9.44 18.44 -15.03
CA ASN A 679 -9.18 18.26 -13.59
C ASN A 679 -8.98 19.61 -12.88
N PHE A 680 -8.29 20.56 -13.51
CA PHE A 680 -8.13 21.92 -12.97
C PHE A 680 -9.48 22.64 -12.87
N GLY A 681 -10.27 22.64 -13.94
CA GLY A 681 -11.58 23.30 -13.98
C GLY A 681 -12.57 22.74 -12.96
N GLN A 682 -12.63 21.41 -12.84
CA GLN A 682 -13.48 20.71 -11.87
C GLN A 682 -13.01 20.95 -10.42
N ILE A 683 -11.72 20.83 -10.10
CA ILE A 683 -11.23 21.10 -8.73
C ILE A 683 -11.37 22.60 -8.37
N PHE A 684 -11.12 23.51 -9.32
CA PHE A 684 -11.37 24.94 -9.11
C PHE A 684 -12.86 25.22 -8.81
N LEU A 685 -13.77 24.60 -9.55
CA LEU A 685 -15.22 24.69 -9.30
C LEU A 685 -15.61 24.07 -7.94
N ALA A 686 -14.97 22.97 -7.52
CA ALA A 686 -15.16 22.37 -6.20
C ALA A 686 -14.74 23.32 -5.07
N VAL A 687 -13.56 23.96 -5.20
CA VAL A 687 -13.09 24.97 -4.26
C VAL A 687 -14.06 26.16 -4.21
N LEU A 688 -14.42 26.74 -5.36
CA LEU A 688 -15.39 27.85 -5.41
C LEU A 688 -16.75 27.48 -4.82
N PHE A 689 -17.28 26.28 -5.09
CA PHE A 689 -18.53 25.81 -4.49
C PHE A 689 -18.44 25.70 -2.96
N GLY A 690 -17.26 25.33 -2.48
CA GLY A 690 -16.96 25.11 -1.08
C GLY A 690 -16.61 26.33 -0.24
N LEU A 691 -16.21 27.44 -0.88
CA LEU A 691 -15.97 28.69 -0.17
C LEU A 691 -17.22 29.14 0.60
N PRO A 692 -17.06 29.64 1.85
CA PRO A 692 -18.16 30.29 2.58
C PRO A 692 -18.73 31.47 1.78
N MET A 693 -20.03 31.75 1.95
CA MET A 693 -20.72 32.84 1.23
C MET A 693 -20.01 34.20 1.36
N ARG A 694 -19.43 34.51 2.52
CA ARG A 694 -18.61 35.72 2.73
C ARG A 694 -17.41 35.82 1.78
N CYS A 695 -16.71 34.72 1.52
CA CYS A 695 -15.56 34.68 0.63
C CYS A 695 -16.01 34.80 -0.83
N LYS A 696 -17.12 34.14 -1.20
CA LYS A 696 -17.76 34.32 -2.53
C LYS A 696 -18.16 35.76 -2.79
N LEU A 697 -18.74 36.44 -1.79
CA LEU A 697 -19.08 37.87 -1.88
C LEU A 697 -17.84 38.74 -2.03
N ALA A 698 -16.78 38.49 -1.25
CA ALA A 698 -15.51 39.20 -1.39
C ALA A 698 -14.88 39.04 -2.79
N LEU A 699 -14.97 37.84 -3.38
CA LEU A 699 -14.51 37.57 -4.76
C LEU A 699 -15.29 38.29 -5.86
N LEU A 700 -16.52 38.72 -5.56
CA LEU A 700 -17.36 39.51 -6.47
C LEU A 700 -17.18 41.03 -6.27
N LYS A 701 -16.48 41.46 -5.22
CA LYS A 701 -16.05 42.85 -5.09
C LYS A 701 -14.86 43.11 -6.02
N LYS A 702 -14.86 44.28 -6.63
CA LYS A 702 -13.68 44.82 -7.33
C LYS A 702 -12.59 45.04 -6.29
N LYS A 703 -11.42 44.39 -6.47
CA LYS A 703 -10.21 44.82 -5.76
C LYS A 703 -9.92 46.27 -6.15
N THR A 704 -10.03 47.18 -5.20
CA THR A 704 -9.36 48.47 -5.30
C THR A 704 -7.86 48.20 -5.48
N PRO A 705 -7.18 48.83 -6.45
CA PRO A 705 -5.72 48.73 -6.58
C PRO A 705 -5.08 49.57 -5.46
N GLU A 706 -5.18 49.08 -4.22
CA GLU A 706 -4.55 49.65 -3.05
C GLU A 706 -3.07 49.25 -3.02
N GLY A 707 -2.33 49.89 -3.91
CA GLY A 707 -0.91 49.64 -4.14
C GLY A 707 -0.49 50.07 -5.54
N GLU A 708 -0.12 51.34 -5.71
CA GLU A 708 0.70 51.80 -6.84
C GLU A 708 2.11 51.21 -6.70
N GLY A 709 2.22 49.91 -6.94
CA GLY A 709 3.48 49.18 -7.13
C GLY A 709 3.68 48.95 -8.62
N ASP A 710 4.41 49.85 -9.27
CA ASP A 710 4.61 49.82 -10.72
C ASP A 710 5.25 48.51 -11.20
N GLY A 711 4.54 47.82 -12.11
CA GLY A 711 5.08 46.74 -12.94
C GLY A 711 5.16 45.36 -12.27
N GLU A 712 4.20 44.49 -12.58
CA GLU A 712 4.38 43.46 -13.63
C GLU A 712 3.10 42.62 -13.80
N GLY A 713 2.60 42.56 -15.04
CA GLY A 713 1.56 41.63 -15.46
C GLY A 713 0.11 42.06 -15.22
N GLU A 714 -0.53 42.64 -16.24
CA GLU A 714 -1.97 42.42 -16.46
C GLU A 714 -2.18 40.92 -16.74
N GLY A 715 -2.32 40.12 -15.68
CA GLY A 715 -2.70 38.72 -15.78
C GLY A 715 -4.09 38.62 -16.40
N GLY A 716 -4.14 38.30 -17.70
CA GLY A 716 -5.39 38.22 -18.46
C GLY A 716 -6.42 37.33 -17.76
N GLU A 717 -7.68 37.77 -17.75
CA GLU A 717 -8.74 37.07 -17.04
C GLU A 717 -8.86 35.61 -17.53
N VAL A 718 -8.69 34.66 -16.60
CA VAL A 718 -8.81 33.23 -16.90
C VAL A 718 -10.28 32.90 -17.13
N VAL A 719 -10.60 32.43 -18.33
CA VAL A 719 -11.95 32.00 -18.72
C VAL A 719 -12.05 30.48 -18.85
N PHE A 720 -13.19 29.95 -18.43
CA PHE A 720 -13.48 28.52 -18.37
C PHE A 720 -14.45 28.11 -19.47
N LYS A 721 -14.03 27.20 -20.36
CA LYS A 721 -14.84 26.72 -21.48
C LYS A 721 -15.52 25.39 -21.18
N THR A 722 -16.83 25.32 -21.33
CA THR A 722 -17.59 24.05 -21.28
C THR A 722 -17.41 23.24 -22.57
N PRO A 723 -17.73 21.92 -22.57
CA PRO A 723 -17.80 21.12 -23.80
C PRO A 723 -18.78 21.65 -24.87
N HIS A 724 -19.63 22.62 -24.52
CA HIS A 724 -20.57 23.28 -25.43
C HIS A 724 -20.10 24.69 -25.88
N ASN A 725 -18.81 25.00 -25.72
CA ASN A 725 -18.20 26.31 -26.01
C ASN A 725 -18.80 27.52 -25.24
N LEU A 726 -19.63 27.29 -24.22
CA LEU A 726 -19.99 28.36 -23.27
C LEU A 726 -18.74 28.74 -22.48
N THR A 727 -18.49 30.04 -22.38
CA THR A 727 -17.32 30.61 -21.72
C THR A 727 -17.76 31.32 -20.44
N TYR A 728 -17.16 30.96 -19.31
CA TYR A 728 -17.45 31.53 -18.00
C TYR A 728 -16.22 32.22 -17.41
N THR A 729 -16.40 33.43 -16.90
CA THR A 729 -15.37 34.11 -16.10
C THR A 729 -15.24 33.48 -14.71
N ARG A 730 -14.20 33.85 -13.95
CA ARG A 730 -14.13 33.54 -12.51
C ARG A 730 -15.39 34.03 -11.78
N ALA A 731 -15.84 35.26 -12.06
CA ALA A 731 -17.02 35.84 -11.44
C ALA A 731 -18.29 35.03 -11.73
N ASP A 732 -18.44 34.54 -12.97
CA ASP A 732 -19.57 33.70 -13.35
C ASP A 732 -19.63 32.40 -12.54
N LEU A 733 -18.50 31.71 -12.38
CA LEU A 733 -18.43 30.47 -11.58
C LEU A 733 -18.71 30.74 -10.10
N VAL A 734 -18.17 31.84 -9.54
CA VAL A 734 -18.46 32.26 -8.15
C VAL A 734 -19.96 32.52 -7.96
N VAL A 735 -20.60 33.23 -8.90
CA VAL A 735 -22.04 33.50 -8.87
C VAL A 735 -22.85 32.21 -8.97
N ILE A 736 -22.53 31.29 -9.88
CA ILE A 736 -23.24 30.01 -10.02
C ILE A 736 -23.12 29.17 -8.74
N CYS A 737 -21.94 29.17 -8.10
CA CYS A 737 -21.69 28.53 -6.81
C CYS A 737 -22.42 29.20 -5.63
N ALA A 738 -22.64 30.51 -5.65
CA ALA A 738 -23.45 31.23 -4.68
C ALA A 738 -24.96 30.95 -4.89
N VAL A 739 -25.42 30.98 -6.14
CA VAL A 739 -26.80 30.70 -6.54
C VAL A 739 -27.22 29.27 -6.15
N SER A 740 -26.36 28.26 -6.38
CA SER A 740 -26.64 26.89 -5.92
C SER A 740 -26.84 26.84 -4.40
N GLU A 741 -25.98 27.51 -3.64
CA GLU A 741 -26.04 27.50 -2.17
C GLU A 741 -27.28 28.23 -1.61
N ILE A 742 -27.64 29.38 -2.19
CA ILE A 742 -28.87 30.11 -1.87
C ILE A 742 -30.10 29.28 -2.26
N ALA A 743 -30.06 28.60 -3.39
CA ALA A 743 -31.17 27.74 -3.80
C ALA A 743 -31.33 26.51 -2.89
N ASP A 744 -30.24 25.98 -2.35
CA ASP A 744 -30.23 24.82 -1.45
C ASP A 744 -30.78 25.18 -0.06
N ASP A 745 -30.55 26.41 0.44
CA ASP A 745 -31.25 26.94 1.62
C ASP A 745 -32.78 26.83 1.50
N LEU A 746 -33.33 27.14 0.32
CA LEU A 746 -34.77 27.05 0.04
C LEU A 746 -35.29 25.61 0.07
N LEU A 747 -34.45 24.61 -0.28
CA LEU A 747 -34.82 23.18 -0.18
C LEU A 747 -34.79 22.67 1.26
N SER A 748 -33.96 23.26 2.13
CA SER A 748 -33.73 22.81 3.51
C SER A 748 -34.97 22.85 4.43
N CYS A 749 -36.13 23.28 3.93
CA CYS A 749 -37.41 23.43 4.65
C CYS A 749 -37.36 24.34 5.89
N SER A 750 -36.30 25.13 6.09
CA SER A 750 -36.29 26.22 7.06
C SER A 750 -37.28 27.34 6.68
N GLY A 751 -37.49 27.52 5.38
CA GLY A 751 -38.22 28.68 4.83
C GLY A 751 -37.46 30.00 5.00
N ASN A 752 -36.18 29.94 5.39
CA ASN A 752 -35.36 31.10 5.72
C ASN A 752 -34.45 31.45 4.52
N ALA A 753 -34.65 32.61 3.90
CA ALA A 753 -33.81 33.11 2.81
C ALA A 753 -32.53 33.81 3.31
N GLN A 754 -31.86 33.29 4.36
CA GLN A 754 -30.80 34.00 5.08
C GLN A 754 -29.60 34.35 4.21
N ARG A 755 -29.01 33.38 3.51
CA ARG A 755 -27.87 33.63 2.62
C ARG A 755 -28.24 34.63 1.51
N MET A 756 -29.49 34.65 1.04
CA MET A 756 -29.96 35.66 0.09
C MET A 756 -30.10 37.04 0.74
N ARG A 757 -30.58 37.14 1.99
CA ARG A 757 -30.65 38.40 2.73
C ARG A 757 -29.27 38.98 3.01
N GLU A 758 -28.28 38.14 3.30
CA GLU A 758 -26.88 38.54 3.42
C GLU A 758 -26.31 39.02 2.08
N PHE A 759 -26.50 38.24 1.01
CA PHE A 759 -26.07 38.58 -0.34
C PHE A 759 -26.66 39.90 -0.85
N ALA A 760 -27.98 40.10 -0.68
CA ALA A 760 -28.66 41.32 -1.07
C ALA A 760 -28.21 42.53 -0.24
N ARG A 761 -28.08 42.38 1.08
CA ARG A 761 -27.62 43.45 1.99
C ARG A 761 -26.19 43.88 1.67
N GLU A 762 -25.29 42.94 1.38
CA GLU A 762 -23.89 43.26 1.07
C GLU A 762 -23.78 44.08 -0.23
N ILE A 763 -24.56 43.72 -1.26
CA ILE A 763 -24.64 44.45 -2.52
C ILE A 763 -25.32 45.81 -2.34
N GLU A 764 -26.38 45.91 -1.53
CA GLU A 764 -27.06 47.18 -1.23
C GLU A 764 -26.14 48.15 -0.46
N ASN A 765 -25.40 47.64 0.54
CA ASN A 765 -24.46 48.43 1.34
C ASN A 765 -23.22 48.88 0.54
N SER A 766 -22.75 48.07 -0.41
CA SER A 766 -21.45 48.26 -1.08
C SER A 766 -21.54 48.19 -2.60
N THR A 767 -22.62 48.72 -3.20
CA THR A 767 -22.94 48.47 -4.62
C THR A 767 -21.81 48.85 -5.58
N ALA A 768 -21.05 49.90 -5.28
CA ALA A 768 -19.90 50.35 -6.06
C ALA A 768 -18.83 49.25 -6.24
N ASP A 769 -18.59 48.45 -5.20
CA ASP A 769 -17.62 47.35 -5.23
C ASP A 769 -18.04 46.27 -6.24
N PHE A 770 -19.34 46.02 -6.36
CA PHE A 770 -19.89 44.95 -7.20
C PHE A 770 -20.09 45.34 -8.68
N VAL A 771 -19.94 46.61 -9.05
CA VAL A 771 -20.19 47.10 -10.43
C VAL A 771 -19.40 46.33 -11.47
N HIS A 772 -18.12 46.02 -11.19
CA HIS A 772 -17.25 45.30 -12.11
C HIS A 772 -17.78 43.90 -12.47
N ASN A 773 -18.33 43.19 -11.49
CA ASN A 773 -18.90 41.84 -11.66
C ASN A 773 -20.44 41.87 -11.79
N GLY A 774 -21.05 43.05 -11.93
CA GLY A 774 -22.49 43.24 -11.84
C GLY A 774 -23.28 42.45 -12.89
N VAL A 775 -22.75 42.32 -14.10
CA VAL A 775 -23.39 41.54 -15.19
C VAL A 775 -23.44 40.05 -14.84
N ALA A 776 -22.37 39.50 -14.24
CA ALA A 776 -22.36 38.12 -13.74
C ALA A 776 -23.43 37.94 -12.64
N ILE A 777 -23.53 38.89 -11.71
CA ILE A 777 -24.52 38.85 -10.62
C ILE A 777 -25.95 38.89 -11.18
N LEU A 778 -26.25 39.76 -12.15
CA LEU A 778 -27.57 39.83 -12.79
C LEU A 778 -27.93 38.52 -13.54
N ARG A 779 -26.97 37.90 -14.25
CA ARG A 779 -27.16 36.56 -14.83
C ARG A 779 -27.45 35.50 -13.76
N GLY A 780 -26.79 35.60 -12.61
CA GLY A 780 -27.02 34.74 -11.45
C GLY A 780 -28.41 34.89 -10.85
N MET A 781 -28.92 36.11 -10.73
CA MET A 781 -30.27 36.36 -10.22
C MET A 781 -31.34 35.75 -11.14
N ALA A 782 -31.15 35.80 -12.46
CA ALA A 782 -32.02 35.11 -13.41
C ALA A 782 -31.97 33.58 -13.23
N LEU A 783 -30.78 32.99 -13.11
CA LEU A 783 -30.60 31.56 -12.83
C LEU A 783 -31.27 31.15 -11.50
N LEU A 784 -31.13 31.97 -10.44
CA LEU A 784 -31.72 31.74 -9.13
C LEU A 784 -33.26 31.77 -9.17
N ALA A 785 -33.84 32.68 -9.96
CA ALA A 785 -35.28 32.71 -10.20
C ALA A 785 -35.78 31.44 -10.90
N ASP A 786 -35.02 30.91 -11.87
CA ASP A 786 -35.38 29.68 -12.59
C ASP A 786 -35.19 28.40 -11.76
N GLU A 787 -34.12 28.30 -10.98
CA GLU A 787 -33.96 27.28 -9.92
C GLU A 787 -35.12 27.35 -8.92
N GLY A 788 -35.51 28.55 -8.48
CA GLY A 788 -36.67 28.76 -7.62
C GLY A 788 -37.98 28.23 -8.21
N LYS A 789 -38.25 28.53 -9.50
CA LYS A 789 -39.41 27.99 -10.24
C LYS A 789 -39.36 26.46 -10.34
N ALA A 790 -38.19 25.89 -10.65
CA ALA A 790 -37.99 24.45 -10.75
C ALA A 790 -38.23 23.73 -9.40
N ARG A 791 -37.71 24.30 -8.30
CA ARG A 791 -37.87 23.78 -6.94
C ARG A 791 -39.31 23.92 -6.42
N LYS A 792 -40.01 25.02 -6.76
CA LYS A 792 -41.46 25.19 -6.51
C LYS A 792 -42.29 24.03 -7.06
N LYS A 793 -41.99 23.60 -8.29
CA LYS A 793 -42.67 22.49 -8.97
C LYS A 793 -42.47 21.15 -8.25
N ARG A 794 -41.34 20.95 -7.58
CA ARG A 794 -40.98 19.72 -6.85
C ARG A 794 -41.61 19.65 -5.45
N LEU A 795 -41.58 20.72 -4.66
CA LEU A 795 -41.88 20.65 -3.21
C LEU A 795 -43.26 21.14 -2.73
N LYS A 796 -44.04 21.86 -3.56
CA LYS A 796 -45.46 22.25 -3.31
C LYS A 796 -45.89 22.49 -1.84
N THR A 797 -45.15 23.28 -1.07
CA THR A 797 -45.46 23.61 0.34
C THR A 797 -45.52 25.12 0.56
N ASP A 798 -46.34 25.55 1.52
CA ASP A 798 -46.52 26.99 1.83
C ASP A 798 -45.28 27.65 2.41
N GLN A 799 -44.38 26.89 3.02
CA GLN A 799 -43.04 27.35 3.41
C GLN A 799 -42.20 27.72 2.18
N VAL A 800 -42.15 26.84 1.18
CA VAL A 800 -41.44 27.09 -0.09
C VAL A 800 -42.09 28.25 -0.86
N ASN A 801 -43.43 28.34 -0.88
CA ASN A 801 -44.12 29.47 -1.51
C ASN A 801 -43.75 30.82 -0.89
N ARG A 802 -43.70 30.93 0.45
CA ARG A 802 -43.28 32.15 1.15
C ARG A 802 -41.81 32.48 0.91
N ALA A 803 -40.92 31.49 1.03
CA ALA A 803 -39.49 31.69 0.77
C ALA A 803 -39.22 32.15 -0.67
N LEU A 804 -40.01 31.68 -1.66
CA LEU A 804 -39.92 32.14 -3.05
C LEU A 804 -40.47 33.56 -3.27
N GLN A 805 -41.47 34.00 -2.50
CA GLN A 805 -41.93 35.39 -2.53
C GLN A 805 -40.85 36.33 -1.98
N GLU A 806 -40.25 35.98 -0.83
CA GLU A 806 -39.12 36.71 -0.25
C GLU A 806 -37.91 36.73 -1.20
N LEU A 807 -37.55 35.58 -1.79
CA LEU A 807 -36.50 35.47 -2.81
C LEU A 807 -36.74 36.43 -3.99
N THR A 808 -37.98 36.51 -4.49
CA THR A 808 -38.33 37.39 -5.62
C THR A 808 -38.15 38.86 -5.25
N GLN A 809 -38.49 39.24 -4.02
CA GLN A 809 -38.26 40.60 -3.50
C GLN A 809 -36.77 40.92 -3.35
N LEU A 810 -35.98 39.98 -2.82
CA LEU A 810 -34.53 40.16 -2.64
C LEU A 810 -33.78 40.22 -3.98
N ILE A 811 -34.18 39.40 -4.97
CA ILE A 811 -33.70 39.50 -6.36
C ILE A 811 -33.98 40.90 -6.92
N SER A 812 -35.21 41.40 -6.77
CA SER A 812 -35.56 42.76 -7.22
C SER A 812 -34.72 43.84 -6.52
N THR A 813 -34.33 43.64 -5.26
CA THR A 813 -33.47 44.60 -4.52
C THR A 813 -32.07 44.65 -5.12
N VAL A 814 -31.46 43.48 -5.37
CA VAL A 814 -30.14 43.36 -6.03
C VAL A 814 -30.18 43.97 -7.43
N GLU A 815 -31.22 43.69 -8.21
CA GLU A 815 -31.39 44.28 -9.55
C GLU A 815 -31.50 45.81 -9.50
N ILE A 816 -32.29 46.37 -8.57
CA ILE A 816 -32.47 47.82 -8.44
C ILE A 816 -31.16 48.49 -8.04
N ALA A 817 -30.40 47.92 -7.09
CA ALA A 817 -29.10 48.43 -6.67
C ALA A 817 -28.11 48.49 -7.85
N LEU A 818 -27.92 47.36 -8.55
CA LEU A 818 -26.97 47.27 -9.67
C LEU A 818 -27.38 48.15 -10.87
N LYS A 819 -28.68 48.22 -11.20
CA LYS A 819 -29.20 49.14 -12.24
C LYS A 819 -29.00 50.61 -11.84
N GLY A 820 -29.17 50.95 -10.57
CA GLY A 820 -28.87 52.27 -10.02
C GLY A 820 -27.38 52.63 -10.15
N ALA A 821 -26.50 51.65 -10.00
CA ALA A 821 -25.05 51.77 -10.25
C ALA A 821 -24.65 51.67 -11.74
N ARG A 822 -25.61 51.75 -12.67
CA ARG A 822 -25.42 51.71 -14.14
C ARG A 822 -24.86 50.40 -14.69
N VAL A 823 -25.05 49.29 -14.00
CA VAL A 823 -24.84 47.95 -14.58
C VAL A 823 -25.99 47.68 -15.55
N ASP A 824 -25.70 47.65 -16.84
CA ASP A 824 -26.71 47.34 -17.86
C ASP A 824 -26.97 45.82 -17.92
N GLY A 825 -28.26 45.46 -17.96
CA GLY A 825 -28.75 44.10 -18.15
C GLY A 825 -29.16 43.80 -19.59
N SER A 826 -28.90 44.68 -20.55
CA SER A 826 -29.19 44.45 -21.97
C SER A 826 -28.36 43.31 -22.57
N ASP A 827 -27.12 43.11 -22.10
CA ASP A 827 -26.19 42.07 -22.57
C ASP A 827 -26.31 40.70 -21.85
N LEU A 828 -27.46 40.40 -21.23
CA LEU A 828 -27.77 39.09 -20.61
C LEU A 828 -27.93 37.94 -21.63
N GLN A 829 -27.38 38.05 -22.84
CA GLN A 829 -27.62 37.13 -23.97
C GLN A 829 -27.10 35.69 -23.75
N GLN A 830 -26.12 35.50 -22.85
CA GLN A 830 -25.65 34.16 -22.47
C GLN A 830 -26.24 33.75 -21.11
N PRO A 831 -27.24 32.85 -21.07
CA PRO A 831 -27.77 32.35 -19.80
C PRO A 831 -26.74 31.49 -19.06
N MET A 832 -26.60 31.71 -17.76
CA MET A 832 -25.88 30.78 -16.90
C MET A 832 -26.64 29.45 -16.80
N VAL A 833 -25.92 28.35 -16.71
CA VAL A 833 -26.51 27.03 -16.40
C VAL A 833 -26.35 26.73 -14.91
N SER A 834 -27.22 25.90 -14.36
CA SER A 834 -27.11 25.47 -12.96
C SER A 834 -25.85 24.64 -12.72
N LEU A 835 -25.35 24.66 -11.48
CA LEU A 835 -24.12 23.96 -11.09
C LEU A 835 -24.15 22.46 -11.45
N ASP A 836 -25.32 21.83 -11.33
CA ASP A 836 -25.58 20.42 -11.70
C ASP A 836 -25.33 20.11 -13.19
N ARG A 837 -25.13 21.13 -14.04
CA ARG A 837 -24.79 20.99 -15.48
C ARG A 837 -23.36 21.38 -15.82
N LEU A 838 -22.61 21.97 -14.88
CA LEU A 838 -21.19 22.31 -15.03
C LEU A 838 -20.27 21.23 -14.45
N VAL A 839 -20.79 20.56 -13.43
CA VAL A 839 -20.15 19.48 -12.70
C VAL A 839 -20.24 18.19 -13.51
N ASP A 840 -19.13 17.47 -13.64
CA ASP A 840 -19.19 16.08 -14.10
C ASP A 840 -19.81 15.20 -13.00
N SER A 841 -20.97 14.62 -13.29
CA SER A 841 -21.73 13.81 -12.35
C SER A 841 -21.03 12.51 -11.94
N GLU A 842 -20.01 12.06 -12.68
CA GLU A 842 -19.21 10.89 -12.31
C GLU A 842 -18.07 11.22 -11.35
N SER A 843 -17.61 12.49 -11.27
CA SER A 843 -16.49 12.90 -10.40
C SER A 843 -16.93 13.61 -9.11
N PHE A 844 -18.17 14.11 -9.04
CA PHE A 844 -18.70 14.84 -7.89
C PHE A 844 -19.86 14.11 -7.22
N HIS A 845 -19.62 13.61 -6.01
CA HIS A 845 -20.68 13.09 -5.17
C HIS A 845 -21.22 14.20 -4.26
N LYS A 846 -22.41 14.71 -4.60
CA LYS A 846 -23.19 15.58 -3.69
C LYS A 846 -23.91 14.71 -2.68
N THR A 847 -23.46 14.74 -1.42
CA THR A 847 -24.08 13.98 -0.33
C THR A 847 -25.50 14.47 -0.06
N ALA A 848 -26.51 13.75 -0.54
CA ALA A 848 -27.88 14.26 -0.62
C ALA A 848 -28.66 14.01 0.69
N GLN A 849 -28.76 15.05 1.55
CA GLN A 849 -29.49 14.94 2.82
C GLN A 849 -30.95 14.50 2.63
N HIS A 850 -31.28 13.27 3.05
CA HIS A 850 -32.65 12.77 3.04
C HIS A 850 -33.34 13.01 4.39
N ARG A 851 -34.58 13.47 4.29
CA ARG A 851 -35.50 13.61 5.42
C ARG A 851 -36.07 12.24 5.80
N VAL A 852 -35.83 11.82 7.04
CA VAL A 852 -36.45 10.60 7.61
C VAL A 852 -37.86 10.95 8.09
N SER A 853 -38.74 9.95 8.20
CA SER A 853 -40.16 10.10 8.56
C SER A 853 -40.41 10.67 9.96
N ASP A 854 -39.41 10.67 10.84
CA ASP A 854 -39.43 11.28 12.18
C ASP A 854 -39.11 12.80 12.16
N GLY A 855 -38.84 13.38 11.00
CA GLY A 855 -38.45 14.78 10.85
C GLY A 855 -36.97 15.08 11.11
N ARG A 856 -36.16 14.06 11.41
CA ARG A 856 -34.70 14.18 11.50
C ARG A 856 -34.07 13.99 10.13
N TRP A 857 -32.94 14.65 9.90
CA TRP A 857 -32.17 14.50 8.67
C TRP A 857 -31.12 13.41 8.87
N ASN A 858 -30.96 12.56 7.87
CA ASN A 858 -29.74 11.76 7.70
C ASN A 858 -28.87 12.47 6.65
N VAL A 859 -27.56 12.31 6.78
CA VAL A 859 -26.65 12.35 5.63
C VAL A 859 -26.53 10.89 5.16
N PRO A 860 -27.23 10.47 4.09
CA PRO A 860 -26.88 9.27 3.37
C PRO A 860 -25.86 9.61 2.27
N GLY A 861 -24.83 8.78 2.16
CA GLY A 861 -23.78 8.89 1.12
C GLY A 861 -23.18 10.27 1.10
#